data_AF-A0A812CMJ0-F1
#
_entry.id   AF-A0A812CMJ0-F1
#
_cell.length_a   1.000
_cell.length_b   1.000
_cell.length_c   1.000
_cell.angle_alpha   90.00
_cell.angle_beta   90.00
_cell.angle_gamma   90.00
#
_symmetry.space_group_name_H-M   'P 1'
#
loop_
_entity.id
_entity.type
_entity.pdbx_description
1 polymer ?
#
loop_
_entity_poly.entity_id
_entity_poly.type
_entity_poly.pdbx_seq_one_letter_code
_entity_poly.pdbx_strand_id
1 'polypeptide(L)'
;MAKTLTSGDNWKQLVAEKEQEWYKAYQLRVQALEKSCDEKTTKLESLEKKYSKLKEFFEYNIQLISQRDKELDRLEIMVKDLSAKLNVANVELSEGKIREDECRRQLAEFDKSQAELRMHFQQRLREKQAEIDNYRIGKESKLDQERKEYEDLKRKLGQKILKAEESFELQKRELSISFDDALKKREHEFRLKMDEMNNALKAEQIKVKISAKELELLKANQQEAENSLNIIESNQQELEKTLKQKEWEIKDLNASHQVRQAELEAHVSAVSRNKDKIQEDFQKKFNEMDGNLRQKVCDIEKLRSALVEQEKAHILAISDLQSENEMVACELANLKTTLTEKEHEKNAEMKRLEKELENVHNEMESQKKKASQSYVRREIEVQEIKEDKVKMNVYIQELKDTIERYQKDLNAAIEREALLEQSKSQLNIDWQKRYESAEREGFQKSESLVQKLTKARDEALATVKEQKRILDHRGKSLRIMELEKNKAYEILSSYNIEIPEQDKLSSGNLEVNSDLTEELFSLREQNTNLRSVIKEMRQQMSEIEKTQQVSPKRNAETHNTVKKTLSVSEEYVHSLENALKDLKKENRTLKLNLPNPDKEVSPEIKMPGDLNLDQIANVSDNTVIRTHIQSLNQALGDLKKEKTELLAHARKQQVRITFLEERLKTSTEQPQKKQIALDQLKYELNVNMQRSQAEINSLKKQIAELELQLTEARGAADEYHRANLENNIEITTLRNEVSSLKVELSEKRPTLNFGAQELTIQQLQEEILNLRQRAAKLTQNDQEPTYQRSVSSDNDSHALVAKLQAKLSDSVKHIATISQDRQRLIDHSNRLQSELNKIKMNYGLFNNNQIPANNGLSSLQSPDSGDVEIANGRLPELEDLHYKLTKQELQYAQKYQAFPSKPSQINDLPVRDEPVLYSDTLKVMADNQIQQPRSCLLRSSSEGGQSLFDVWKLLEETSTISSVPPIQATEILAADEEVKQAEKSKTSFGSNPFRSFFFFFFFDEDDHEIESSSLSSSSCFLFFDLFRCCP
;
A
#
# COMPACT_ATOMS: atom_id res chain seq x y z
N MET A 1 -64.62 -5.49 236.25
CA MET A 1 -65.24 -5.88 237.54
C MET A 1 -64.53 -7.16 237.98
N ALA A 2 -63.78 -7.26 239.08
CA ALA A 2 -63.97 -6.80 240.47
C ALA A 2 -64.72 -7.82 241.35
N LYS A 3 -63.96 -8.68 242.05
CA LYS A 3 -63.94 -8.76 243.52
C LYS A 3 -62.73 -9.55 244.03
N THR A 4 -62.39 -9.34 245.30
CA THR A 4 -61.24 -9.88 246.02
C THR A 4 -61.57 -11.20 246.73
N LEU A 5 -60.59 -12.09 246.92
CA LEU A 5 -60.11 -12.54 248.25
C LEU A 5 -59.02 -13.62 248.18
N THR A 6 -58.23 -13.71 249.26
CA THR A 6 -57.23 -14.74 249.60
C THR A 6 -56.00 -14.86 248.67
N SER A 7 -54.86 -15.29 249.25
CA SER A 7 -53.52 -14.99 248.72
C SER A 7 -52.76 -16.24 248.26
N GLY A 8 -52.72 -16.50 246.94
CA GLY A 8 -52.04 -17.68 246.38
C GLY A 8 -51.51 -17.61 244.93
N ASP A 9 -51.94 -16.66 244.08
CA ASP A 9 -51.84 -16.82 242.62
C ASP A 9 -51.00 -15.77 241.82
N ASN A 10 -50.31 -14.84 242.49
CA ASN A 10 -49.83 -13.58 241.88
C ASN A 10 -48.73 -13.68 240.77
N TRP A 11 -48.28 -14.88 240.36
CA TRP A 11 -47.20 -15.04 239.36
C TRP A 11 -47.65 -15.53 237.98
N LYS A 12 -48.80 -16.20 237.86
CA LYS A 12 -49.23 -16.87 236.61
C LYS A 12 -49.64 -15.88 235.51
N GLN A 13 -50.12 -14.70 235.88
CA GLN A 13 -50.79 -13.78 234.97
C GLN A 13 -49.82 -13.02 234.03
N LEU A 14 -48.61 -12.70 234.51
CA LEU A 14 -47.61 -11.95 233.73
C LEU A 14 -47.02 -12.75 232.56
N VAL A 15 -46.94 -14.07 232.69
CA VAL A 15 -46.43 -14.97 231.64
C VAL A 15 -47.34 -14.93 230.41
N ALA A 16 -48.66 -15.07 230.63
CA ALA A 16 -49.64 -15.11 229.55
C ALA A 16 -49.67 -13.82 228.70
N GLU A 17 -49.44 -12.65 229.30
CA GLU A 17 -49.36 -11.39 228.56
C GLU A 17 -48.11 -11.33 227.65
N LYS A 18 -46.96 -11.82 228.13
CA LYS A 18 -45.72 -11.86 227.33
C LYS A 18 -45.74 -12.93 226.24
N GLU A 19 -46.38 -14.07 226.47
CA GLU A 19 -46.68 -15.04 225.42
C GLU A 19 -47.60 -14.42 224.34
N GLN A 20 -48.61 -13.64 224.73
CA GLN A 20 -49.53 -13.01 223.79
C GLN A 20 -48.89 -11.85 222.99
N GLU A 21 -47.99 -11.07 223.59
CA GLU A 21 -47.15 -10.09 222.87
C GLU A 21 -46.21 -10.78 221.88
N TRP A 22 -45.51 -11.84 222.30
CA TRP A 22 -44.61 -12.62 221.45
C TRP A 22 -45.36 -13.23 220.25
N TYR A 23 -46.55 -13.79 220.50
CA TYR A 23 -47.38 -14.35 219.43
C TYR A 23 -47.83 -13.29 218.42
N LYS A 24 -48.24 -12.09 218.87
CA LYS A 24 -48.57 -10.96 217.98
C LYS A 24 -47.37 -10.50 217.17
N ALA A 25 -46.19 -10.38 217.78
CA ALA A 25 -44.95 -10.01 217.09
C ALA A 25 -44.53 -11.07 216.05
N TYR A 26 -44.66 -12.36 216.39
CA TYR A 26 -44.45 -13.48 215.48
C TYR A 26 -45.46 -13.45 214.31
N GLN A 27 -46.74 -13.22 214.58
CA GLN A 27 -47.78 -13.18 213.55
C GLN A 27 -47.61 -12.00 212.59
N LEU A 28 -47.20 -10.82 213.08
CA LEU A 28 -46.82 -9.68 212.23
C LEU A 28 -45.54 -9.95 211.42
N ARG A 29 -44.56 -10.67 211.99
CA ARG A 29 -43.35 -11.12 211.28
C ARG A 29 -43.70 -12.09 210.16
N VAL A 30 -44.65 -13.00 210.38
CA VAL A 30 -45.18 -13.93 209.37
C VAL A 30 -45.91 -13.15 208.27
N GLN A 31 -46.87 -12.29 208.59
CA GLN A 31 -47.60 -11.47 207.61
C GLN A 31 -46.69 -10.57 206.76
N ALA A 32 -45.63 -10.01 207.35
CA ALA A 32 -44.64 -9.22 206.59
C ALA A 32 -43.80 -10.08 205.63
N LEU A 33 -43.52 -11.34 205.99
CA LEU A 33 -42.82 -12.29 205.12
C LEU A 33 -43.74 -12.83 204.03
N GLU A 34 -44.98 -13.20 204.36
CA GLU A 34 -46.04 -13.60 203.42
C GLU A 34 -46.23 -12.51 202.35
N LYS A 35 -46.49 -11.26 202.77
CA LYS A 35 -46.62 -10.14 201.83
C LYS A 35 -45.34 -9.90 201.00
N SER A 36 -44.15 -10.12 201.58
CA SER A 36 -42.89 -10.01 200.82
C SER A 36 -42.71 -11.16 199.82
N CYS A 37 -43.27 -12.34 200.09
CA CYS A 37 -43.39 -13.44 199.14
C CYS A 37 -44.40 -13.10 198.04
N ASP A 38 -45.59 -12.59 198.36
CA ASP A 38 -46.60 -12.17 197.39
C ASP A 38 -46.11 -11.04 196.47
N GLU A 39 -45.40 -10.06 197.03
CA GLU A 39 -44.72 -9.01 196.28
C GLU A 39 -43.55 -9.51 195.43
N LYS A 40 -43.06 -10.74 195.65
CA LYS A 40 -42.05 -11.39 194.82
C LYS A 40 -42.68 -12.29 193.77
N THR A 41 -43.69 -13.10 194.11
CA THR A 41 -44.41 -13.96 193.15
C THR A 41 -45.10 -13.10 192.09
N THR A 42 -45.81 -12.04 192.47
CA THR A 42 -46.43 -11.11 191.50
C THR A 42 -45.40 -10.42 190.59
N LYS A 43 -44.21 -10.08 191.10
CA LYS A 43 -43.11 -9.55 190.27
C LYS A 43 -42.53 -10.62 189.34
N LEU A 44 -42.37 -11.85 189.82
CA LEU A 44 -41.88 -13.01 189.08
C LEU A 44 -42.85 -13.36 187.93
N GLU A 45 -44.15 -13.50 188.22
CA GLU A 45 -45.22 -13.61 187.22
C GLU A 45 -45.18 -12.47 186.19
N SER A 46 -44.93 -11.23 186.61
CA SER A 46 -44.86 -10.08 185.69
C SER A 46 -43.64 -10.15 184.76
N LEU A 47 -42.56 -10.80 185.20
CA LEU A 47 -41.35 -11.04 184.41
C LEU A 47 -41.54 -12.25 183.50
N GLU A 48 -42.17 -13.33 183.96
CA GLU A 48 -42.56 -14.48 183.13
C GLU A 48 -43.51 -14.06 182.00
N LYS A 49 -44.53 -13.24 182.30
CA LYS A 49 -45.46 -12.71 181.28
C LYS A 49 -44.77 -11.77 180.28
N LYS A 50 -43.69 -11.09 180.66
CA LYS A 50 -42.83 -10.31 179.73
C LYS A 50 -41.90 -11.21 178.92
N TYR A 51 -41.33 -12.23 179.55
CA TYR A 51 -40.43 -13.19 178.92
C TYR A 51 -41.18 -14.05 177.88
N SER A 52 -42.40 -14.50 178.18
CA SER A 52 -43.28 -15.20 177.23
C SER A 52 -43.52 -14.34 175.99
N LYS A 53 -43.98 -13.09 176.16
CA LYS A 53 -44.18 -12.17 175.03
C LYS A 53 -42.91 -11.89 174.23
N LEU A 54 -41.77 -11.75 174.89
CA LEU A 54 -40.50 -11.55 174.21
C LEU A 54 -40.07 -12.81 173.43
N LYS A 55 -40.29 -14.00 174.00
CA LYS A 55 -40.09 -15.30 173.33
C LYS A 55 -41.02 -15.43 172.11
N GLU A 56 -42.31 -15.14 172.25
CA GLU A 56 -43.30 -15.12 171.17
C GLU A 56 -42.86 -14.19 170.02
N PHE A 57 -42.36 -12.98 170.33
CA PHE A 57 -41.80 -12.07 169.31
C PHE A 57 -40.51 -12.58 168.66
N PHE A 58 -39.62 -13.24 169.41
CA PHE A 58 -38.42 -13.85 168.81
C PHE A 58 -38.77 -15.05 167.93
N GLU A 59 -39.69 -15.91 168.35
CA GLU A 59 -40.19 -17.04 167.56
C GLU A 59 -40.87 -16.55 166.27
N TYR A 60 -41.71 -15.51 166.34
CA TYR A 60 -42.29 -14.85 165.16
C TYR A 60 -41.23 -14.25 164.23
N ASN A 61 -40.23 -13.54 164.77
CA ASN A 61 -39.16 -12.95 163.95
C ASN A 61 -38.30 -14.01 163.26
N ILE A 62 -37.99 -15.12 163.94
CA ILE A 62 -37.26 -16.26 163.36
C ILE A 62 -38.10 -16.93 162.25
N GLN A 63 -39.42 -17.10 162.46
CA GLN A 63 -40.32 -17.59 161.41
C GLN A 63 -40.37 -16.64 160.21
N LEU A 64 -40.46 -15.33 160.42
CA LEU A 64 -40.51 -14.32 159.37
C LEU A 64 -39.20 -14.23 158.56
N ILE A 65 -38.04 -14.41 159.21
CA ILE A 65 -36.75 -14.54 158.52
C ILE A 65 -36.75 -15.82 157.68
N SER A 66 -37.08 -16.98 158.27
CA SER A 66 -37.15 -18.25 157.53
C SER A 66 -38.16 -18.26 156.37
N GLN A 67 -39.22 -17.46 156.43
CA GLN A 67 -40.14 -17.24 155.32
C GLN A 67 -39.51 -16.40 154.19
N ARG A 68 -38.72 -15.36 154.53
CA ARG A 68 -37.99 -14.55 153.56
C ARG A 68 -36.86 -15.32 152.90
N ASP A 69 -36.09 -16.11 153.65
CA ASP A 69 -35.01 -16.93 153.11
C ASP A 69 -35.56 -17.90 152.05
N LYS A 70 -36.67 -18.60 152.37
CA LYS A 70 -37.38 -19.48 151.42
C LYS A 70 -37.95 -18.76 150.20
N GLU A 71 -38.22 -17.46 150.29
CA GLU A 71 -38.66 -16.65 149.15
C GLU A 71 -37.46 -16.19 148.31
N LEU A 72 -36.33 -15.86 148.93
CA LEU A 72 -35.07 -15.61 148.25
C LEU A 72 -34.58 -16.86 147.51
N ASP A 73 -34.66 -18.05 148.11
CA ASP A 73 -34.37 -19.33 147.46
C ASP A 73 -35.21 -19.52 146.18
N ARG A 74 -36.53 -19.28 146.26
CA ARG A 74 -37.46 -19.36 145.11
C ARG A 74 -37.11 -18.35 144.02
N LEU A 75 -36.79 -17.11 144.40
CA LEU A 75 -36.40 -16.07 143.47
C LEU A 75 -35.04 -16.35 142.83
N GLU A 76 -34.08 -16.91 143.55
CA GLU A 76 -32.78 -17.30 142.98
C GLU A 76 -32.92 -18.48 142.01
N ILE A 77 -33.77 -19.47 142.34
CA ILE A 77 -34.15 -20.55 141.41
C ILE A 77 -34.83 -19.95 140.16
N MET A 78 -35.80 -19.04 140.33
CA MET A 78 -36.49 -18.40 139.21
C MET A 78 -35.53 -17.59 138.32
N VAL A 79 -34.57 -16.87 138.91
CA VAL A 79 -33.54 -16.12 138.17
C VAL A 79 -32.60 -17.06 137.42
N LYS A 80 -32.20 -18.20 138.01
CA LYS A 80 -31.42 -19.23 137.32
C LYS A 80 -32.18 -19.85 136.15
N ASP A 81 -33.46 -20.19 136.36
CA ASP A 81 -34.37 -20.69 135.33
C ASP A 81 -34.56 -19.71 134.17
N LEU A 82 -34.78 -18.42 134.48
CA LEU A 82 -34.93 -17.36 133.47
C LEU A 82 -33.62 -17.09 132.73
N SER A 83 -32.48 -17.12 133.42
CA SER A 83 -31.15 -17.01 132.82
C SER A 83 -30.85 -18.19 131.89
N ALA A 84 -31.18 -19.42 132.29
CA ALA A 84 -31.06 -20.61 131.46
C ALA A 84 -31.94 -20.51 130.20
N LYS A 85 -33.21 -20.11 130.35
CA LYS A 85 -34.15 -19.90 129.23
C LYS A 85 -33.66 -18.79 128.28
N LEU A 86 -33.13 -17.69 128.82
CA LEU A 86 -32.54 -16.60 128.03
C LEU A 86 -31.30 -17.06 127.27
N ASN A 87 -30.44 -17.87 127.88
CA ASN A 87 -29.25 -18.42 127.23
C ASN A 87 -29.61 -19.39 126.10
N VAL A 88 -30.61 -20.26 126.30
CA VAL A 88 -31.14 -21.12 125.22
C VAL A 88 -31.71 -20.27 124.08
N ALA A 89 -32.56 -19.28 124.38
CA ALA A 89 -33.11 -18.38 123.38
C ALA A 89 -32.03 -17.54 122.64
N ASN A 90 -30.94 -17.18 123.32
CA ASN A 90 -29.79 -16.51 122.69
C ASN A 90 -29.02 -17.46 121.75
N VAL A 91 -28.88 -18.74 122.11
CA VAL A 91 -28.29 -19.76 121.22
C VAL A 91 -29.20 -19.95 120.00
N GLU A 92 -30.50 -20.20 120.20
CA GLU A 92 -31.50 -20.36 119.13
C GLU A 92 -31.53 -19.13 118.19
N LEU A 93 -31.43 -17.91 118.74
CA LEU A 93 -31.34 -16.67 117.95
C LEU A 93 -30.02 -16.55 117.18
N SER A 94 -28.90 -17.01 117.75
CA SER A 94 -27.60 -16.99 117.07
C SER A 94 -27.53 -18.04 115.95
N GLU A 95 -28.03 -19.25 116.19
CA GLU A 95 -28.20 -20.26 115.13
C GLU A 95 -29.21 -19.81 114.08
N GLY A 96 -30.30 -19.14 114.49
CA GLY A 96 -31.29 -18.58 113.59
C GLY A 96 -30.69 -17.54 112.64
N LYS A 97 -29.82 -16.66 113.15
CA LYS A 97 -29.05 -15.71 112.32
C LYS A 97 -28.05 -16.42 111.40
N ILE A 98 -27.33 -17.43 111.89
CA ILE A 98 -26.40 -18.21 111.07
C ILE A 98 -27.16 -18.92 109.93
N ARG A 99 -28.34 -19.49 110.21
CA ARG A 99 -29.24 -20.07 109.18
C ARG A 99 -29.75 -19.01 108.21
N GLU A 100 -30.11 -17.81 108.69
CA GLU A 100 -30.56 -16.71 107.83
C GLU A 100 -29.44 -16.23 106.90
N ASP A 101 -28.23 -15.99 107.42
CA ASP A 101 -27.07 -15.56 106.62
C ASP A 101 -26.59 -16.64 105.64
N GLU A 102 -26.66 -17.91 106.02
CA GLU A 102 -26.43 -19.04 105.11
C GLU A 102 -27.48 -19.11 103.99
N CYS A 103 -28.77 -18.92 104.30
CA CYS A 103 -29.81 -18.81 103.28
C CYS A 103 -29.62 -17.59 102.37
N ARG A 104 -29.23 -16.41 102.92
CA ARG A 104 -28.88 -15.21 102.14
C ARG A 104 -27.70 -15.48 101.20
N ARG A 105 -26.66 -16.20 101.67
CA ARG A 105 -25.50 -16.60 100.87
C ARG A 105 -25.90 -17.52 99.72
N GLN A 106 -26.69 -18.56 99.99
CA GLN A 106 -27.21 -19.48 98.97
C GLN A 106 -28.08 -18.78 97.93
N LEU A 107 -28.93 -17.81 98.36
CA LEU A 107 -29.72 -16.98 97.44
C LEU A 107 -28.83 -16.10 96.56
N ALA A 108 -27.79 -15.45 97.11
CA ALA A 108 -26.87 -14.64 96.34
C ALA A 108 -26.04 -15.46 95.33
N GLU A 109 -25.66 -16.70 95.67
CA GLU A 109 -24.98 -17.64 94.78
C GLU A 109 -25.93 -18.17 93.68
N PHE A 110 -27.21 -18.40 94.01
CA PHE A 110 -28.25 -18.72 93.03
C PHE A 110 -28.53 -17.55 92.08
N ASP A 111 -28.69 -16.32 92.58
CA ASP A 111 -28.90 -15.14 91.75
C ASP A 111 -27.70 -14.86 90.84
N LYS A 112 -26.47 -15.04 91.34
CA LYS A 112 -25.24 -14.94 90.54
C LYS A 112 -25.20 -15.98 89.41
N SER A 113 -25.44 -17.25 89.72
CA SER A 113 -25.46 -18.31 88.69
C SER A 113 -26.62 -18.16 87.71
N GLN A 114 -27.78 -17.66 88.15
CA GLN A 114 -28.90 -17.30 87.27
C GLN A 114 -28.58 -16.11 86.37
N ALA A 115 -27.85 -15.10 86.87
CA ALA A 115 -27.37 -13.97 86.07
C ALA A 115 -26.32 -14.40 85.04
N GLU A 116 -25.35 -15.23 85.43
CA GLU A 116 -24.36 -15.82 84.53
C GLU A 116 -25.02 -16.66 83.42
N LEU A 117 -26.00 -17.49 83.77
CA LEU A 117 -26.77 -18.29 82.80
C LEU A 117 -27.60 -17.42 81.85
N ARG A 118 -28.25 -16.35 82.35
CA ARG A 118 -28.93 -15.34 81.52
C ARG A 118 -27.96 -14.66 80.56
N MET A 119 -26.79 -14.24 81.04
CA MET A 119 -25.75 -13.60 80.22
C MET A 119 -25.22 -14.54 79.14
N HIS A 120 -24.98 -15.82 79.48
CA HIS A 120 -24.60 -16.86 78.51
C HIS A 120 -25.65 -17.04 77.42
N PHE A 121 -26.94 -17.20 77.76
CA PHE A 121 -27.99 -17.31 76.74
C PHE A 121 -28.18 -16.03 75.92
N GLN A 122 -28.07 -14.84 76.53
CA GLN A 122 -28.15 -13.56 75.82
C GLN A 122 -26.94 -13.34 74.91
N GLN A 123 -25.75 -13.82 75.28
CA GLN A 123 -24.58 -13.86 74.41
C GLN A 123 -24.82 -14.84 73.25
N ARG A 124 -25.27 -16.06 73.53
CA ARG A 124 -25.52 -17.07 72.49
C ARG A 124 -26.60 -16.63 71.49
N LEU A 125 -27.60 -15.89 71.93
CA LEU A 125 -28.59 -15.26 71.06
C LEU A 125 -27.97 -14.17 70.18
N ARG A 126 -27.09 -13.32 70.73
CA ARG A 126 -26.32 -12.31 69.96
C ARG A 126 -25.38 -12.96 68.94
N GLU A 127 -24.71 -14.05 69.30
CA GLU A 127 -23.88 -14.85 68.39
C GLU A 127 -24.72 -15.40 67.23
N LYS A 128 -25.88 -16.03 67.51
CA LYS A 128 -26.75 -16.54 66.45
C LYS A 128 -27.40 -15.46 65.59
N GLN A 129 -27.70 -14.29 66.15
CA GLN A 129 -28.12 -13.14 65.36
C GLN A 129 -27.00 -12.66 64.43
N ALA A 130 -25.76 -12.54 64.93
CA ALA A 130 -24.61 -12.16 64.12
C ALA A 130 -24.27 -13.21 63.04
N GLU A 131 -24.41 -14.51 63.32
CA GLU A 131 -24.28 -15.57 62.29
C GLU A 131 -25.32 -15.39 61.17
N ILE A 132 -26.59 -15.11 61.52
CA ILE A 132 -27.68 -14.87 60.55
C ILE A 132 -27.40 -13.61 59.71
N ASP A 133 -26.97 -12.52 60.33
CA ASP A 133 -26.73 -11.26 59.64
C ASP A 133 -25.45 -11.30 58.79
N ASN A 134 -24.40 -12.00 59.24
CA ASN A 134 -23.22 -12.30 58.42
C ASN A 134 -23.59 -13.19 57.21
N TYR A 135 -24.47 -14.18 57.38
CA TYR A 135 -24.98 -14.98 56.26
C TYR A 135 -25.79 -14.14 55.28
N ARG A 136 -26.65 -13.23 55.77
CA ARG A 136 -27.41 -12.27 54.94
C ARG A 136 -26.48 -11.37 54.14
N ILE A 137 -25.50 -10.71 54.79
CA ILE A 137 -24.52 -9.85 54.13
C ILE A 137 -23.71 -10.63 53.09
N GLY A 138 -23.25 -11.85 53.44
CA GLY A 138 -22.54 -12.74 52.53
C GLY A 138 -23.38 -13.32 51.39
N LYS A 139 -24.71 -13.24 51.46
CA LYS A 139 -25.64 -13.56 50.37
C LYS A 139 -25.97 -12.34 49.52
N GLU A 140 -26.25 -11.19 50.14
CA GLU A 140 -26.50 -9.94 49.42
C GLU A 140 -25.27 -9.54 48.60
N SER A 141 -24.06 -9.65 49.16
CA SER A 141 -22.81 -9.39 48.44
C SER A 141 -22.58 -10.33 47.25
N LYS A 142 -23.19 -11.53 47.23
CA LYS A 142 -23.12 -12.45 46.09
C LYS A 142 -24.17 -12.10 45.04
N LEU A 143 -25.39 -11.77 45.46
CA LEU A 143 -26.42 -11.24 44.57
C LEU A 143 -25.95 -9.94 43.90
N ASP A 144 -25.22 -9.07 44.60
CA ASP A 144 -24.59 -7.87 44.05
C ASP A 144 -23.46 -8.17 43.05
N GLN A 145 -22.71 -9.26 43.24
CA GLN A 145 -21.71 -9.72 42.27
C GLN A 145 -22.40 -10.26 41.02
N GLU A 146 -23.36 -11.17 41.17
CA GLU A 146 -24.18 -11.73 40.09
C GLU A 146 -24.92 -10.63 39.30
N ARG A 147 -25.46 -9.60 39.98
CA ARG A 147 -26.06 -8.41 39.35
C ARG A 147 -25.05 -7.62 38.51
N LYS A 148 -23.86 -7.34 39.06
CA LYS A 148 -22.80 -6.61 38.34
C LYS A 148 -22.30 -7.38 37.14
N GLU A 149 -22.09 -8.69 37.26
CA GLU A 149 -21.72 -9.57 36.15
C GLU A 149 -22.79 -9.62 35.06
N TYR A 150 -24.08 -9.68 35.45
CA TYR A 150 -25.19 -9.61 34.51
C TYR A 150 -25.30 -8.24 33.81
N GLU A 151 -25.10 -7.13 34.52
CA GLU A 151 -25.08 -5.79 33.92
C GLU A 151 -23.87 -5.60 32.99
N ASP A 152 -22.70 -6.11 33.36
CA ASP A 152 -21.51 -6.14 32.52
C ASP A 152 -21.72 -6.98 31.26
N LEU A 153 -22.33 -8.16 31.38
CA LEU A 153 -22.68 -9.01 30.24
C LEU A 153 -23.70 -8.31 29.34
N LYS A 154 -24.75 -7.71 29.91
CA LYS A 154 -25.75 -6.92 29.20
C LYS A 154 -25.11 -5.73 28.46
N ARG A 155 -24.14 -5.05 29.07
CA ARG A 155 -23.38 -3.94 28.44
C ARG A 155 -22.48 -4.45 27.30
N LYS A 156 -21.77 -5.56 27.50
CA LYS A 156 -20.95 -6.23 26.47
C LYS A 156 -21.79 -6.74 25.29
N LEU A 157 -22.99 -7.27 25.55
CA LEU A 157 -23.93 -7.69 24.51
C LEU A 157 -24.51 -6.48 23.75
N GLY A 158 -24.93 -5.43 24.45
CA GLY A 158 -25.38 -4.17 23.84
C GLY A 158 -24.31 -3.54 22.93
N GLN A 159 -23.05 -3.53 23.37
CA GLN A 159 -21.92 -3.08 22.53
C GLN A 159 -21.66 -3.98 21.32
N LYS A 160 -21.90 -5.29 21.41
CA LYS A 160 -21.81 -6.20 20.25
C LYS A 160 -22.94 -5.97 19.26
N ILE A 161 -24.16 -5.71 19.75
CA ILE A 161 -25.32 -5.36 18.93
C ILE A 161 -25.07 -4.04 18.20
N LEU A 162 -24.71 -2.98 18.91
CA LEU A 162 -24.39 -1.67 18.32
C LEU A 162 -23.30 -1.77 17.24
N LYS A 163 -22.21 -2.50 17.49
CA LYS A 163 -21.15 -2.71 16.48
C LYS A 163 -21.63 -3.51 15.25
N ALA A 164 -22.55 -4.46 15.44
CA ALA A 164 -23.16 -5.18 14.33
C ALA A 164 -24.08 -4.26 13.52
N GLU A 165 -24.93 -3.47 14.19
CA GLU A 165 -25.80 -2.46 13.57
C GLU A 165 -25.00 -1.39 12.82
N GLU A 166 -23.92 -0.86 13.41
CA GLU A 166 -22.96 0.05 12.77
C GLU A 166 -22.35 -0.58 11.50
N SER A 167 -21.92 -1.84 11.57
CA SER A 167 -21.35 -2.55 10.41
C SER A 167 -22.38 -2.86 9.32
N PHE A 168 -23.63 -3.14 9.69
CA PHE A 168 -24.72 -3.37 8.75
C PHE A 168 -25.14 -2.07 8.05
N GLU A 169 -25.28 -0.97 8.79
CA GLU A 169 -25.53 0.35 8.21
C GLU A 169 -24.32 0.85 7.39
N LEU A 170 -23.09 0.43 7.69
CA LEU A 170 -21.94 0.68 6.83
C LEU A 170 -22.08 -0.09 5.50
N GLN A 171 -22.26 -1.42 5.54
CA GLN A 171 -22.49 -2.26 4.36
C GLN A 171 -23.66 -1.76 3.49
N LYS A 172 -24.75 -1.33 4.13
CA LYS A 172 -25.93 -0.75 3.46
C LYS A 172 -25.62 0.57 2.74
N ARG A 173 -24.78 1.44 3.33
CA ARG A 173 -24.28 2.67 2.67
C ARG A 173 -23.32 2.34 1.53
N GLU A 174 -22.39 1.41 1.75
CA GLU A 174 -21.44 0.94 0.72
C GLU A 174 -22.16 0.33 -0.48
N LEU A 175 -23.17 -0.51 -0.25
CA LEU A 175 -24.05 -1.05 -1.29
C LEU A 175 -24.85 0.05 -1.98
N SER A 176 -25.43 1.02 -1.25
CA SER A 176 -26.13 2.16 -1.87
C SER A 176 -25.21 2.95 -2.79
N ILE A 177 -24.00 3.29 -2.33
CA ILE A 177 -22.99 4.01 -3.13
C ILE A 177 -22.58 3.16 -4.35
N SER A 178 -22.40 1.84 -4.19
CA SER A 178 -22.09 0.94 -5.31
C SER A 178 -23.23 0.82 -6.32
N PHE A 179 -24.49 0.90 -5.89
CA PHE A 179 -25.63 0.95 -6.80
C PHE A 179 -25.71 2.31 -7.49
N ASP A 180 -25.55 3.42 -6.76
CA ASP A 180 -25.52 4.77 -7.32
C ASP A 180 -24.39 4.92 -8.37
N ASP A 181 -23.20 4.37 -8.11
CA ASP A 181 -22.07 4.41 -9.04
C ASP A 181 -22.23 3.44 -10.22
N ALA A 182 -22.93 2.31 -10.04
CA ALA A 182 -23.32 1.45 -11.15
C ALA A 182 -24.37 2.13 -12.05
N LEU A 183 -25.36 2.79 -11.45
CA LEU A 183 -26.38 3.57 -12.15
C LEU A 183 -25.76 4.76 -12.90
N LYS A 184 -24.84 5.51 -12.30
CA LYS A 184 -24.10 6.61 -12.97
C LYS A 184 -23.26 6.11 -14.14
N LYS A 185 -22.55 4.98 -13.99
CA LYS A 185 -21.78 4.35 -15.08
C LYS A 185 -22.70 3.95 -16.22
N ARG A 186 -23.83 3.31 -15.90
CA ARG A 186 -24.86 2.89 -16.85
C ARG A 186 -25.52 4.06 -17.58
N GLU A 187 -25.86 5.13 -16.87
CA GLU A 187 -26.36 6.39 -17.44
C GLU A 187 -25.31 7.03 -18.38
N HIS A 188 -24.04 7.00 -17.99
CA HIS A 188 -22.94 7.50 -18.81
C HIS A 188 -22.70 6.64 -20.07
N GLU A 189 -22.71 5.31 -19.95
CA GLU A 189 -22.66 4.38 -21.09
C GLU A 189 -23.83 4.60 -22.06
N PHE A 190 -25.04 4.82 -21.54
CA PHE A 190 -26.19 5.22 -22.36
C PHE A 190 -25.99 6.56 -23.06
N ARG A 191 -25.47 7.56 -22.35
CA ARG A 191 -25.19 8.89 -22.91
C ARG A 191 -24.13 8.81 -24.01
N LEU A 192 -23.07 8.01 -23.82
CA LEU A 192 -22.07 7.71 -24.85
C LEU A 192 -22.68 7.00 -26.05
N LYS A 193 -23.46 5.92 -25.87
CA LYS A 193 -24.18 5.24 -26.97
C LYS A 193 -25.08 6.21 -27.75
N MET A 194 -25.78 7.12 -27.06
CA MET A 194 -26.62 8.14 -27.68
C MET A 194 -25.79 9.16 -28.47
N ASP A 195 -24.67 9.64 -27.94
CA ASP A 195 -23.77 10.56 -28.64
C ASP A 195 -23.06 9.90 -29.83
N GLU A 196 -22.65 8.63 -29.71
CA GLU A 196 -22.14 7.80 -30.81
C GLU A 196 -23.17 7.65 -31.93
N MET A 197 -24.41 7.24 -31.62
CA MET A 197 -25.47 7.12 -32.61
C MET A 197 -25.84 8.47 -33.23
N ASN A 198 -25.86 9.55 -32.44
CA ASN A 198 -26.09 10.91 -32.91
C ASN A 198 -24.96 11.39 -33.86
N ASN A 199 -23.71 11.03 -33.58
CA ASN A 199 -22.56 11.34 -34.43
C ASN A 199 -22.52 10.48 -35.70
N ALA A 200 -22.86 9.19 -35.63
CA ALA A 200 -23.06 8.33 -36.80
C ALA A 200 -24.20 8.84 -37.70
N LEU A 201 -25.32 9.28 -37.11
CA LEU A 201 -26.43 9.89 -37.83
C LEU A 201 -26.03 11.19 -38.54
N LYS A 202 -25.22 12.04 -37.89
CA LYS A 202 -24.63 13.24 -38.53
C LYS A 202 -23.68 12.86 -39.67
N ALA A 203 -22.85 11.84 -39.50
CA ALA A 203 -21.91 11.38 -40.53
C ALA A 203 -22.64 10.85 -41.77
N GLU A 204 -23.64 9.99 -41.62
CA GLU A 204 -24.49 9.54 -42.73
C GLU A 204 -25.32 10.70 -43.33
N GLN A 205 -25.81 11.66 -42.52
CA GLN A 205 -26.48 12.85 -43.05
C GLN A 205 -25.54 13.74 -43.89
N ILE A 206 -24.26 13.85 -43.52
CA ILE A 206 -23.24 14.57 -44.29
C ILE A 206 -22.92 13.82 -45.58
N LYS A 207 -22.72 12.49 -45.51
CA LYS A 207 -22.50 11.60 -46.66
C LYS A 207 -23.66 11.66 -47.66
N VAL A 208 -24.91 11.65 -47.20
CA VAL A 208 -26.10 11.88 -48.06
C VAL A 208 -26.09 13.26 -48.72
N LYS A 209 -25.66 14.33 -48.02
CA LYS A 209 -25.50 15.67 -48.62
C LYS A 209 -24.38 15.71 -49.67
N ILE A 210 -23.27 15.01 -49.44
CA ILE A 210 -22.15 14.90 -50.39
C ILE A 210 -22.62 14.16 -51.64
N SER A 211 -23.21 12.97 -51.51
CA SER A 211 -23.67 12.21 -52.68
C SER A 211 -24.88 12.82 -53.39
N ALA A 212 -25.69 13.64 -52.71
CA ALA A 212 -26.66 14.50 -53.39
C ALA A 212 -25.97 15.55 -54.29
N LYS A 213 -24.85 16.15 -53.85
CA LYS A 213 -24.04 17.08 -54.64
C LYS A 213 -23.25 16.38 -55.75
N GLU A 214 -22.74 15.18 -55.53
CA GLU A 214 -22.13 14.34 -56.56
C GLU A 214 -23.14 14.02 -57.68
N LEU A 215 -24.37 13.63 -57.33
CA LEU A 215 -25.46 13.39 -58.28
C LEU A 215 -25.92 14.66 -59.02
N GLU A 216 -25.82 15.84 -58.39
CA GLU A 216 -26.11 17.13 -59.02
C GLU A 216 -25.03 17.51 -60.04
N LEU A 217 -23.75 17.33 -59.70
CA LEU A 217 -22.61 17.55 -60.60
C LEU A 217 -22.60 16.54 -61.76
N LEU A 218 -22.87 15.26 -61.50
CA LEU A 218 -22.97 14.23 -62.55
C LEU A 218 -24.09 14.54 -63.55
N LYS A 219 -25.23 15.08 -63.09
CA LYS A 219 -26.32 15.55 -63.96
C LYS A 219 -25.93 16.79 -64.77
N ALA A 220 -25.20 17.74 -64.19
CA ALA A 220 -24.68 18.88 -64.92
C ALA A 220 -23.71 18.44 -66.03
N ASN A 221 -22.73 17.59 -65.70
CA ASN A 221 -21.78 17.03 -66.65
C ASN A 221 -22.48 16.19 -67.75
N GLN A 222 -23.52 15.42 -67.40
CA GLN A 222 -24.35 14.71 -68.38
C GLN A 222 -25.04 15.70 -69.33
N GLN A 223 -25.63 16.78 -68.80
CA GLN A 223 -26.33 17.77 -69.63
C GLN A 223 -25.36 18.51 -70.56
N GLU A 224 -24.14 18.82 -70.11
CA GLU A 224 -23.08 19.39 -70.95
C GLU A 224 -22.61 18.40 -72.03
N ALA A 225 -22.45 17.12 -71.68
CA ALA A 225 -22.13 16.08 -72.65
C ALA A 225 -23.23 15.91 -73.71
N GLU A 226 -24.51 15.87 -73.32
CA GLU A 226 -25.67 15.84 -74.23
C GLU A 226 -25.72 17.08 -75.12
N ASN A 227 -25.46 18.28 -74.57
CA ASN A 227 -25.37 19.51 -75.35
C ASN A 227 -24.22 19.45 -76.39
N SER A 228 -23.05 18.92 -76.00
CA SER A 228 -21.92 18.75 -76.92
C SER A 228 -22.22 17.71 -78.01
N LEU A 229 -22.93 16.63 -77.68
CA LEU A 229 -23.37 15.60 -78.62
C LEU A 229 -24.34 16.18 -79.63
N ASN A 230 -25.35 16.94 -79.19
CA ASN A 230 -26.30 17.61 -80.08
C ASN A 230 -25.61 18.57 -81.08
N ILE A 231 -24.55 19.27 -80.65
CA ILE A 231 -23.73 20.10 -81.54
C ILE A 231 -22.95 19.24 -82.55
N ILE A 232 -22.35 18.13 -82.12
CA ILE A 232 -21.62 17.20 -83.00
C ILE A 232 -22.56 16.54 -84.01
N GLU A 233 -23.76 16.12 -83.59
CA GLU A 233 -24.78 15.54 -84.48
C GLU A 233 -25.29 16.56 -85.51
N SER A 234 -25.51 17.82 -85.10
CA SER A 234 -25.86 18.90 -86.04
C SER A 234 -24.75 19.12 -87.08
N ASN A 235 -23.49 19.17 -86.62
CA ASN A 235 -22.32 19.32 -87.50
C ASN A 235 -22.16 18.11 -88.45
N GLN A 236 -22.41 16.88 -87.98
CA GLN A 236 -22.43 15.69 -88.85
C GLN A 236 -23.53 15.81 -89.91
N GLN A 237 -24.74 16.23 -89.55
CA GLN A 237 -25.84 16.40 -90.50
C GLN A 237 -25.53 17.49 -91.55
N GLU A 238 -24.74 18.51 -91.22
CA GLU A 238 -24.26 19.52 -92.19
C GLU A 238 -23.14 18.97 -93.09
N LEU A 239 -22.18 18.24 -92.53
CA LEU A 239 -21.14 17.54 -93.31
C LEU A 239 -21.77 16.52 -94.27
N GLU A 240 -22.77 15.75 -93.85
CA GLU A 240 -23.50 14.84 -94.73
C GLU A 240 -24.25 15.55 -95.86
N LYS A 241 -24.83 16.74 -95.61
CA LYS A 241 -25.48 17.55 -96.66
C LYS A 241 -24.46 18.03 -97.69
N THR A 242 -23.31 18.56 -97.23
CA THR A 242 -22.25 19.04 -98.14
C THR A 242 -21.58 17.89 -98.91
N LEU A 243 -21.37 16.74 -98.28
CA LEU A 243 -20.87 15.53 -98.94
C LEU A 243 -21.85 15.06 -100.04
N LYS A 244 -23.15 14.96 -99.72
CA LYS A 244 -24.18 14.59 -100.71
C LYS A 244 -24.24 15.61 -101.86
N GLN A 245 -24.10 16.92 -101.59
CA GLN A 245 -23.98 17.94 -102.63
C GLN A 245 -22.75 17.68 -103.54
N LYS A 246 -21.58 17.37 -102.98
CA LYS A 246 -20.39 17.05 -103.78
C LYS A 246 -20.52 15.74 -104.57
N GLU A 247 -21.23 14.74 -104.06
CA GLU A 247 -21.57 13.56 -104.86
C GLU A 247 -22.44 13.89 -106.07
N TRP A 248 -23.40 14.83 -105.96
CA TRP A 248 -24.20 15.28 -107.11
C TRP A 248 -23.34 16.08 -108.11
N GLU A 249 -22.53 17.02 -107.65
CA GLU A 249 -21.58 17.75 -108.52
C GLU A 249 -20.65 16.79 -109.27
N ILE A 250 -20.14 15.73 -108.62
CA ILE A 250 -19.31 14.70 -109.24
C ILE A 250 -20.11 13.83 -110.23
N LYS A 251 -21.38 13.53 -109.97
CA LYS A 251 -22.25 12.77 -110.89
C LYS A 251 -22.53 13.57 -112.16
N ASP A 252 -22.84 14.86 -112.04
CA ASP A 252 -23.10 15.74 -113.19
C ASP A 252 -21.83 15.99 -114.03
N LEU A 253 -20.68 16.21 -113.36
CA LEU A 253 -19.38 16.28 -114.04
C LEU A 253 -19.07 14.96 -114.76
N ASN A 254 -19.24 13.81 -114.10
CA ASN A 254 -19.04 12.50 -114.73
C ASN A 254 -19.98 12.25 -115.91
N ALA A 255 -21.24 12.68 -115.86
CA ALA A 255 -22.15 12.61 -117.00
C ALA A 255 -21.65 13.46 -118.18
N SER A 256 -21.20 14.70 -117.91
CA SER A 256 -20.60 15.56 -118.94
C SER A 256 -19.31 14.98 -119.52
N HIS A 257 -18.48 14.36 -118.68
CA HIS A 257 -17.26 13.67 -119.09
C HIS A 257 -17.57 12.38 -119.86
N GLN A 258 -18.62 11.64 -119.54
CA GLN A 258 -19.06 10.45 -120.30
C GLN A 258 -19.58 10.82 -121.69
N VAL A 259 -20.35 11.90 -121.84
CA VAL A 259 -20.75 12.43 -123.16
C VAL A 259 -19.50 12.83 -123.97
N ARG A 260 -18.58 13.59 -123.35
CA ARG A 260 -17.33 13.99 -124.02
C ARG A 260 -16.41 12.81 -124.31
N GLN A 261 -16.41 11.79 -123.46
CA GLN A 261 -15.67 10.55 -123.66
C GLN A 261 -16.27 9.75 -124.83
N ALA A 262 -17.59 9.66 -124.98
CA ALA A 262 -18.21 9.02 -126.13
C ALA A 262 -17.87 9.71 -127.47
N GLU A 263 -17.81 11.05 -127.49
CA GLU A 263 -17.30 11.81 -128.65
C GLU A 263 -15.83 11.47 -128.97
N LEU A 264 -14.99 11.42 -127.94
CA LEU A 264 -13.58 11.08 -128.07
C LEU A 264 -13.37 9.60 -128.42
N GLU A 265 -14.23 8.69 -127.97
CA GLU A 265 -14.23 7.25 -128.28
C GLU A 265 -14.70 6.98 -129.71
N ALA A 266 -15.63 7.78 -130.25
CA ALA A 266 -15.95 7.77 -131.68
C ALA A 266 -14.73 8.20 -132.54
N HIS A 267 -14.02 9.26 -132.10
CA HIS A 267 -12.79 9.70 -132.75
C HIS A 267 -11.64 8.66 -132.61
N VAL A 268 -11.46 8.08 -131.42
CA VAL A 268 -10.50 7.01 -131.16
C VAL A 268 -10.87 5.74 -131.93
N SER A 269 -12.15 5.45 -132.17
CA SER A 269 -12.58 4.31 -133.01
C SER A 269 -12.22 4.51 -134.49
N ALA A 270 -12.23 5.75 -134.98
CA ALA A 270 -11.71 6.06 -136.31
C ALA A 270 -10.18 5.89 -136.38
N VAL A 271 -9.46 6.31 -135.33
CA VAL A 271 -8.00 6.13 -135.22
C VAL A 271 -7.62 4.66 -134.95
N SER A 272 -8.43 3.88 -134.24
CA SER A 272 -8.11 2.50 -133.87
C SER A 272 -7.98 1.62 -135.10
N ARG A 273 -8.91 1.74 -136.07
CA ARG A 273 -8.83 1.02 -137.36
C ARG A 273 -7.56 1.33 -138.17
N ASN A 274 -6.85 2.41 -137.83
CA ASN A 274 -5.54 2.76 -138.37
C ASN A 274 -4.38 2.26 -137.48
N LYS A 275 -4.57 2.27 -136.15
CA LYS A 275 -3.66 1.74 -135.12
C LYS A 275 -3.56 0.20 -135.14
N ASP A 276 -4.65 -0.52 -135.41
CA ASP A 276 -4.69 -1.99 -135.36
C ASP A 276 -3.69 -2.60 -136.38
N LYS A 277 -3.55 -1.95 -137.54
CA LYS A 277 -2.54 -2.26 -138.58
C LYS A 277 -1.08 -2.00 -138.16
N ILE A 278 -0.87 -1.26 -137.08
CA ILE A 278 0.44 -0.88 -136.53
C ILE A 278 0.73 -1.68 -135.25
N GLN A 279 -0.32 -2.07 -134.49
CA GLN A 279 -0.18 -2.78 -133.22
C GLN A 279 0.32 -4.23 -133.39
N GLU A 280 0.02 -4.88 -134.52
CA GLU A 280 0.51 -6.24 -134.82
C GLU A 280 2.06 -6.33 -134.88
N ASP A 281 2.74 -5.23 -135.23
CA ASP A 281 4.20 -5.14 -135.19
C ASP A 281 4.77 -4.77 -133.80
N PHE A 282 4.00 -4.07 -132.96
CA PHE A 282 4.39 -3.82 -131.57
C PHE A 282 4.22 -5.06 -130.68
N GLN A 283 3.24 -5.93 -130.96
CA GLN A 283 2.94 -7.11 -130.15
C GLN A 283 4.16 -8.06 -129.99
N LYS A 284 5.02 -8.12 -131.02
CA LYS A 284 6.25 -8.93 -131.03
C LYS A 284 7.29 -8.47 -130.01
N LYS A 285 7.30 -7.18 -129.63
CA LYS A 285 8.25 -6.59 -128.67
C LYS A 285 7.76 -6.62 -127.23
N PHE A 286 6.44 -6.75 -127.01
CA PHE A 286 5.87 -6.74 -125.66
C PHE A 286 6.21 -8.02 -124.87
N ASN A 287 6.27 -9.16 -125.57
CA ASN A 287 6.54 -10.47 -124.97
C ASN A 287 7.95 -10.59 -124.34
N GLU A 288 8.91 -9.77 -124.77
CA GLU A 288 10.28 -9.72 -124.23
C GLU A 288 10.34 -8.98 -122.88
N MET A 289 9.44 -8.02 -122.65
CA MET A 289 9.37 -7.25 -121.40
C MET A 289 8.69 -8.01 -120.27
N ASP A 290 7.68 -8.84 -120.56
CA ASP A 290 6.91 -9.58 -119.57
C ASP A 290 7.77 -10.59 -118.77
N GLY A 291 8.79 -11.19 -119.40
CA GLY A 291 9.73 -12.08 -118.72
C GLY A 291 10.51 -11.39 -117.59
N ASN A 292 10.91 -10.12 -117.79
CA ASN A 292 11.70 -9.36 -116.82
C ASN A 292 10.90 -8.92 -115.58
N LEU A 293 9.57 -8.82 -115.69
CA LEU A 293 8.69 -8.48 -114.55
C LEU A 293 8.50 -9.70 -113.63
N ARG A 294 8.34 -10.90 -114.20
CA ARG A 294 8.09 -12.15 -113.45
C ARG A 294 9.23 -12.50 -112.48
N GLN A 295 10.49 -12.25 -112.86
CA GLN A 295 11.63 -12.45 -111.97
C GLN A 295 11.54 -11.56 -110.71
N LYS A 296 11.19 -10.27 -110.87
CA LYS A 296 11.14 -9.32 -109.75
C LYS A 296 10.08 -9.65 -108.71
N VAL A 297 8.98 -10.30 -109.10
CA VAL A 297 7.94 -10.75 -108.16
C VAL A 297 8.45 -11.87 -107.25
N CYS A 298 9.18 -12.84 -107.81
CA CYS A 298 9.73 -13.98 -107.06
C CYS A 298 10.66 -13.57 -105.90
N ASP A 299 11.39 -12.47 -106.06
CA ASP A 299 12.33 -11.99 -105.04
C ASP A 299 11.63 -11.19 -103.91
N ILE A 300 10.44 -10.61 -104.18
CA ILE A 300 9.62 -9.93 -103.17
C ILE A 300 8.98 -10.95 -102.21
N GLU A 301 8.53 -12.11 -102.70
CA GLU A 301 7.87 -13.11 -101.86
C GLU A 301 8.83 -13.74 -100.84
N LYS A 302 10.12 -13.88 -101.18
CA LYS A 302 11.18 -14.36 -100.27
C LYS A 302 11.40 -13.41 -99.08
N LEU A 303 11.37 -12.10 -99.34
CA LEU A 303 11.46 -11.08 -98.29
C LEU A 303 10.23 -11.10 -97.38
N ARG A 304 9.04 -11.34 -97.95
CA ARG A 304 7.79 -11.48 -97.17
C ARG A 304 7.82 -12.67 -96.22
N SER A 305 8.35 -13.83 -96.62
CA SER A 305 8.47 -15.00 -95.73
C SER A 305 9.39 -14.72 -94.52
N ALA A 306 10.53 -14.06 -94.73
CA ALA A 306 11.49 -13.79 -93.65
C ALA A 306 10.90 -12.87 -92.56
N LEU A 307 10.07 -11.89 -92.93
CA LEU A 307 9.40 -11.00 -91.97
C LEU A 307 8.37 -11.75 -91.09
N VAL A 308 7.66 -12.74 -91.65
CA VAL A 308 6.70 -13.56 -90.90
C VAL A 308 7.39 -14.50 -89.91
N GLU A 309 8.61 -14.94 -90.21
CA GLU A 309 9.42 -15.72 -89.26
C GLU A 309 9.96 -14.84 -88.11
N GLN A 310 10.37 -13.60 -88.42
CA GLN A 310 10.75 -12.62 -87.40
C GLN A 310 9.59 -12.26 -86.46
N GLU A 311 8.37 -12.06 -87.00
CA GLU A 311 7.17 -11.78 -86.21
C GLU A 311 6.87 -12.90 -85.19
N LYS A 312 6.95 -14.16 -85.62
CA LYS A 312 6.77 -15.32 -84.74
C LYS A 312 7.82 -15.41 -83.64
N ALA A 313 9.08 -15.08 -83.94
CA ALA A 313 10.14 -15.05 -82.94
C ALA A 313 9.88 -13.99 -81.85
N HIS A 314 9.36 -12.81 -82.23
CA HIS A 314 8.96 -11.79 -81.26
C HIS A 314 7.75 -12.21 -80.41
N ILE A 315 6.76 -12.91 -80.98
CA ILE A 315 5.60 -13.43 -80.23
C ILE A 315 6.04 -14.44 -79.16
N LEU A 316 6.96 -15.35 -79.49
CA LEU A 316 7.51 -16.30 -78.52
C LEU A 316 8.26 -15.59 -77.38
N ALA A 317 9.16 -14.65 -77.71
CA ALA A 317 9.88 -13.87 -76.70
C ALA A 317 8.97 -13.06 -75.76
N ILE A 318 7.82 -12.59 -76.23
CA ILE A 318 6.80 -11.94 -75.39
C ILE A 318 6.16 -12.96 -74.44
N SER A 319 5.84 -14.18 -74.91
CA SER A 319 5.28 -15.25 -74.07
C SER A 319 6.27 -15.70 -72.98
N ASP A 320 7.56 -15.81 -73.31
CA ASP A 320 8.60 -16.18 -72.35
C ASP A 320 8.72 -15.12 -71.26
N LEU A 321 8.84 -13.84 -71.63
CA LEU A 321 8.88 -12.70 -70.70
C LEU A 321 7.61 -12.56 -69.84
N GLN A 322 6.43 -12.96 -70.35
CA GLN A 322 5.21 -13.03 -69.54
C GLN A 322 5.33 -14.10 -68.45
N SER A 323 5.82 -15.30 -68.79
CA SER A 323 6.01 -16.38 -67.81
C SER A 323 7.05 -16.04 -66.71
N GLU A 324 8.12 -15.32 -67.06
CA GLU A 324 9.10 -14.84 -66.07
C GLU A 324 8.49 -13.84 -65.08
N ASN A 325 7.64 -12.92 -65.55
CA ASN A 325 6.93 -11.97 -64.69
C ASN A 325 5.93 -12.68 -63.76
N GLU A 326 5.23 -13.71 -64.25
CA GLU A 326 4.32 -14.52 -63.43
C GLU A 326 5.07 -15.31 -62.34
N MET A 327 6.23 -15.90 -62.65
CA MET A 327 7.06 -16.56 -61.63
C MET A 327 7.56 -15.58 -60.56
N VAL A 328 8.07 -14.41 -60.95
CA VAL A 328 8.52 -13.38 -60.00
C VAL A 328 7.36 -12.86 -59.13
N ALA A 329 6.16 -12.74 -59.68
CA ALA A 329 4.96 -12.39 -58.90
C ALA A 329 4.62 -13.47 -57.85
N CYS A 330 4.74 -14.75 -58.19
CA CYS A 330 4.58 -15.86 -57.25
C CYS A 330 5.66 -15.88 -56.16
N GLU A 331 6.93 -15.62 -56.50
CA GLU A 331 8.02 -15.53 -55.51
C GLU A 331 7.81 -14.37 -54.53
N LEU A 332 7.39 -13.20 -55.02
CA LEU A 332 7.04 -12.06 -54.17
C LEU A 332 5.85 -12.35 -53.24
N ALA A 333 4.84 -13.08 -53.72
CA ALA A 333 3.72 -13.53 -52.89
C ALA A 333 4.16 -14.48 -51.77
N ASN A 334 5.02 -15.46 -52.08
CA ASN A 334 5.57 -16.41 -51.11
C ASN A 334 6.49 -15.72 -50.08
N LEU A 335 7.33 -14.77 -50.50
CA LEU A 335 8.15 -13.99 -49.58
C LEU A 335 7.28 -13.16 -48.63
N LYS A 336 6.17 -12.58 -49.12
CA LYS A 336 5.22 -11.82 -48.30
C LYS A 336 4.55 -12.69 -47.23
N THR A 337 4.09 -13.91 -47.55
CA THR A 337 3.48 -14.80 -46.55
C THR A 337 4.48 -15.19 -45.47
N THR A 338 5.71 -15.60 -45.83
CA THR A 338 6.75 -15.97 -44.84
C THR A 338 7.27 -14.80 -44.01
N LEU A 339 6.96 -13.54 -44.35
CA LEU A 339 7.17 -12.38 -43.48
C LEU A 339 6.03 -12.24 -42.48
N THR A 340 4.77 -12.30 -42.93
CA THR A 340 3.61 -12.26 -42.03
C THR A 340 3.58 -13.41 -41.01
N GLU A 341 4.06 -14.60 -41.39
CA GLU A 341 4.24 -15.74 -40.48
C GLU A 341 5.24 -15.41 -39.35
N LYS A 342 6.39 -14.80 -39.68
CA LYS A 342 7.40 -14.39 -38.70
C LYS A 342 6.92 -13.23 -37.81
N GLU A 343 6.11 -12.33 -38.35
CA GLU A 343 5.42 -11.31 -37.55
C GLU A 343 4.44 -11.96 -36.57
N HIS A 344 3.68 -12.98 -36.98
CA HIS A 344 2.81 -13.74 -36.08
C HIS A 344 3.60 -14.53 -35.01
N GLU A 345 4.73 -15.15 -35.35
CA GLU A 345 5.64 -15.78 -34.39
C GLU A 345 6.17 -14.77 -33.35
N LYS A 346 6.63 -13.59 -33.80
CA LYS A 346 7.13 -12.54 -32.89
C LYS A 346 6.03 -11.94 -32.03
N ASN A 347 4.82 -11.78 -32.55
CA ASN A 347 3.65 -11.39 -31.76
C ASN A 347 3.25 -12.46 -30.73
N ALA A 348 3.45 -13.74 -31.01
CA ALA A 348 3.23 -14.82 -30.04
C ALA A 348 4.33 -14.85 -28.95
N GLU A 349 5.58 -14.57 -29.31
CA GLU A 349 6.70 -14.43 -28.37
C GLU A 349 6.53 -13.22 -27.44
N MET A 350 6.10 -12.06 -27.96
CA MET A 350 5.78 -10.89 -27.14
C MET A 350 4.64 -11.21 -26.14
N LYS A 351 3.53 -11.81 -26.59
CA LYS A 351 2.43 -12.23 -25.71
C LYS A 351 2.84 -13.27 -24.66
N ARG A 352 3.86 -14.08 -24.95
CA ARG A 352 4.45 -14.97 -23.95
C ARG A 352 5.24 -14.19 -22.90
N LEU A 353 6.09 -13.25 -23.32
CA LEU A 353 6.88 -12.41 -22.41
C LEU A 353 5.99 -11.48 -21.56
N GLU A 354 4.93 -10.91 -22.13
CA GLU A 354 3.88 -10.18 -21.39
C GLU A 354 3.28 -11.05 -20.27
N LYS A 355 2.94 -12.31 -20.58
CA LYS A 355 2.41 -13.25 -19.59
C LYS A 355 3.44 -13.69 -18.54
N GLU A 356 4.72 -13.82 -18.92
CA GLU A 356 5.79 -14.12 -17.97
C GLU A 356 6.09 -12.94 -17.03
N LEU A 357 6.00 -11.69 -17.53
CA LEU A 357 6.03 -10.47 -16.71
C LEU A 357 4.83 -10.38 -15.76
N GLU A 358 3.61 -10.65 -16.26
CA GLU A 358 2.39 -10.65 -15.44
C GLU A 358 2.43 -11.73 -14.35
N ASN A 359 2.97 -12.93 -14.64
CA ASN A 359 3.19 -13.96 -13.63
C ASN A 359 4.16 -13.46 -12.54
N VAL A 360 5.30 -12.85 -12.91
CA VAL A 360 6.27 -12.29 -11.95
C VAL A 360 5.66 -11.13 -11.15
N HIS A 361 4.80 -10.30 -11.76
CA HIS A 361 4.07 -9.24 -11.06
C HIS A 361 3.11 -9.81 -10.00
N ASN A 362 2.34 -10.84 -10.35
CA ASN A 362 1.45 -11.54 -9.41
C ASN A 362 2.23 -12.28 -8.30
N GLU A 363 3.40 -12.85 -8.60
CA GLU A 363 4.28 -13.42 -7.58
C GLU A 363 4.83 -12.36 -6.63
N MET A 364 5.25 -11.20 -7.14
CA MET A 364 5.67 -10.05 -6.34
C MET A 364 4.54 -9.52 -5.46
N GLU A 365 3.33 -9.37 -5.99
CA GLU A 365 2.14 -8.93 -5.23
C GLU A 365 1.74 -9.98 -4.17
N SER A 366 1.88 -11.28 -4.47
CA SER A 366 1.69 -12.39 -3.53
C SER A 366 2.75 -12.41 -2.42
N GLN A 367 4.02 -12.15 -2.74
CA GLN A 367 5.10 -12.01 -1.76
C GLN A 367 4.89 -10.79 -0.86
N LYS A 368 4.53 -9.64 -1.44
CA LYS A 368 4.16 -8.40 -0.73
C LYS A 368 2.98 -8.62 0.23
N LYS A 369 1.95 -9.36 -0.20
CA LYS A 369 0.81 -9.74 0.64
C LYS A 369 1.19 -10.72 1.77
N LYS A 370 2.07 -11.69 1.51
CA LYS A 370 2.61 -12.58 2.56
C LYS A 370 3.49 -11.81 3.55
N ALA A 371 4.29 -10.86 3.08
CA ALA A 371 5.13 -10.00 3.90
C ALA A 371 4.30 -9.10 4.82
N SER A 372 3.24 -8.45 4.31
CA SER A 372 2.33 -7.65 5.14
C SER A 372 1.52 -8.50 6.12
N GLN A 373 1.04 -9.68 5.74
CA GLN A 373 0.40 -10.64 6.66
C GLN A 373 1.37 -11.11 7.76
N SER A 374 2.64 -11.35 7.44
CA SER A 374 3.67 -11.72 8.42
C SER A 374 4.08 -10.54 9.31
N TYR A 375 4.02 -9.30 8.80
CA TYR A 375 4.22 -8.09 9.59
C TYR A 375 3.08 -7.91 10.60
N VAL A 376 1.82 -7.95 10.16
CA VAL A 376 0.64 -7.84 11.04
C VAL A 376 0.61 -8.96 12.08
N ARG A 377 1.00 -10.20 11.72
CA ARG A 377 1.15 -11.27 12.71
C ARG A 377 2.19 -10.91 13.77
N ARG A 378 3.37 -10.42 13.37
CA ARG A 378 4.42 -9.97 14.30
C ARG A 378 4.00 -8.76 15.14
N GLU A 379 3.15 -7.88 14.63
CA GLU A 379 2.54 -6.80 15.41
C GLU A 379 1.58 -7.32 16.49
N ILE A 380 0.79 -8.37 16.18
CA ILE A 380 -0.08 -9.05 17.14
C ILE A 380 0.75 -9.79 18.21
N GLU A 381 1.76 -10.57 17.81
CA GLU A 381 2.70 -11.25 18.73
C GLU A 381 3.39 -10.21 19.66
N VAL A 382 3.83 -9.07 19.12
CA VAL A 382 4.41 -7.96 19.89
C VAL A 382 3.37 -7.27 20.79
N GLN A 383 2.08 -7.26 20.42
CA GLN A 383 1.00 -6.71 21.23
C GLN A 383 0.64 -7.64 22.40
N GLU A 384 0.57 -8.95 22.17
CA GLU A 384 0.40 -9.97 23.23
C GLU A 384 1.54 -9.88 24.26
N ILE A 385 2.80 -9.77 23.80
CA ILE A 385 3.97 -9.57 24.68
C ILE A 385 3.90 -8.24 25.46
N LYS A 386 3.34 -7.15 24.88
CA LYS A 386 3.12 -5.90 25.62
C LYS A 386 2.04 -6.07 26.70
N GLU A 387 0.97 -6.79 26.40
CA GLU A 387 -0.12 -7.04 27.35
C GLU A 387 0.35 -7.94 28.50
N ASP A 388 1.14 -8.97 28.23
CA ASP A 388 1.77 -9.79 29.27
C ASP A 388 2.79 -9.00 30.10
N LYS A 389 3.56 -8.10 29.47
CA LYS A 389 4.41 -7.15 30.22
C LYS A 389 3.58 -6.23 31.13
N VAL A 390 2.38 -5.81 30.72
CA VAL A 390 1.47 -5.03 31.58
C VAL A 390 0.94 -5.89 32.73
N LYS A 391 0.50 -7.13 32.48
CA LYS A 391 0.07 -8.08 33.54
C LYS A 391 1.18 -8.31 34.57
N MET A 392 2.41 -8.55 34.11
CA MET A 392 3.57 -8.74 34.98
C MET A 392 3.95 -7.48 35.76
N ASN A 393 3.83 -6.29 35.16
CA ASN A 393 4.01 -5.02 35.89
C ASN A 393 2.96 -4.82 37.00
N VAL A 394 1.70 -5.20 36.76
CA VAL A 394 0.63 -5.16 37.78
C VAL A 394 0.96 -6.14 38.91
N TYR A 395 1.29 -7.39 38.59
CA TYR A 395 1.67 -8.39 39.60
C TYR A 395 2.92 -7.96 40.42
N ILE A 396 3.92 -7.37 39.77
CA ILE A 396 5.08 -6.78 40.45
C ILE A 396 4.68 -5.63 41.38
N GLN A 397 3.65 -4.84 41.03
CA GLN A 397 3.14 -3.79 41.91
C GLN A 397 2.32 -4.37 43.08
N GLU A 398 1.47 -5.36 42.85
CA GLU A 398 0.75 -6.08 43.92
C GLU A 398 1.73 -6.70 44.94
N LEU A 399 2.83 -7.30 44.46
CA LEU A 399 3.90 -7.80 45.30
C LEU A 399 4.59 -6.68 46.10
N LYS A 400 4.92 -5.53 45.49
CA LYS A 400 5.44 -4.36 46.25
C LYS A 400 4.45 -3.89 47.30
N ASP A 401 3.16 -3.80 46.97
CA ASP A 401 2.12 -3.37 47.89
C ASP A 401 1.95 -4.37 49.06
N THR A 402 2.19 -5.68 48.86
CA THR A 402 2.27 -6.65 49.98
C THR A 402 3.54 -6.48 50.81
N ILE A 403 4.70 -6.27 50.17
CA ILE A 403 5.97 -6.02 50.87
C ILE A 403 5.88 -4.74 51.73
N GLU A 404 5.31 -3.67 51.19
CA GLU A 404 5.07 -2.42 51.94
C GLU A 404 4.10 -2.62 53.12
N ARG A 405 3.08 -3.48 52.98
CA ARG A 405 2.19 -3.85 54.09
C ARG A 405 2.96 -4.59 55.18
N TYR A 406 3.70 -5.64 54.83
CA TYR A 406 4.53 -6.37 55.79
C TYR A 406 5.61 -5.48 56.44
N GLN A 407 6.18 -4.52 55.72
CA GLN A 407 7.10 -3.52 56.29
C GLN A 407 6.40 -2.59 57.29
N LYS A 408 5.17 -2.13 57.00
CA LYS A 408 4.36 -1.31 57.92
C LYS A 408 3.96 -2.10 59.17
N ASP A 409 3.55 -3.36 59.02
CA ASP A 409 3.22 -4.24 60.13
C ASP A 409 4.44 -4.58 61.01
N LEU A 410 5.60 -4.83 60.39
CA LEU A 410 6.87 -5.06 61.08
C LEU A 410 7.35 -3.80 61.82
N ASN A 411 7.28 -2.62 61.21
CA ASN A 411 7.62 -1.36 61.88
C ASN A 411 6.69 -1.12 63.09
N ALA A 412 5.38 -1.35 62.94
CA ALA A 412 4.44 -1.26 64.05
C ALA A 412 4.69 -2.34 65.13
N ALA A 413 5.27 -3.49 64.79
CA ALA A 413 5.70 -4.49 65.78
C ALA A 413 6.94 -4.00 66.55
N ILE A 414 7.93 -3.45 65.86
CA ILE A 414 9.14 -2.84 66.44
C ILE A 414 8.79 -1.66 67.35
N GLU A 415 7.83 -0.82 66.97
CA GLU A 415 7.34 0.28 67.83
C GLU A 415 6.68 -0.23 69.12
N ARG A 416 5.86 -1.29 69.03
CA ARG A 416 5.27 -1.94 70.23
C ARG A 416 6.34 -2.56 71.12
N GLU A 417 7.34 -3.23 70.54
CA GLU A 417 8.45 -3.81 71.29
C GLU A 417 9.31 -2.73 71.98
N ALA A 418 9.60 -1.62 71.30
CA ALA A 418 10.30 -0.48 71.88
C ALA A 418 9.53 0.16 73.05
N LEU A 419 8.21 0.30 72.94
CA LEU A 419 7.35 0.78 74.04
C LEU A 419 7.31 -0.21 75.21
N LEU A 420 7.30 -1.52 74.95
CA LEU A 420 7.36 -2.55 76.00
C LEU A 420 8.73 -2.56 76.69
N GLU A 421 9.83 -2.41 75.96
CA GLU A 421 11.18 -2.34 76.54
C GLU A 421 11.40 -1.04 77.32
N GLN A 422 10.82 0.08 76.88
CA GLN A 422 10.75 1.33 77.65
C GLN A 422 9.94 1.13 78.95
N SER A 423 8.79 0.47 78.89
CA SER A 423 7.95 0.17 80.05
C SER A 423 8.67 -0.76 81.06
N LYS A 424 9.34 -1.81 80.56
CA LYS A 424 10.20 -2.73 81.32
C LYS A 424 11.38 -2.00 81.97
N SER A 425 12.04 -1.09 81.25
CA SER A 425 13.11 -0.23 81.78
C SER A 425 12.61 0.68 82.90
N GLN A 426 11.46 1.33 82.70
CA GLN A 426 10.81 2.18 83.72
C GLN A 426 10.42 1.37 84.97
N LEU A 427 9.82 0.19 84.79
CA LEU A 427 9.45 -0.69 85.90
C LEU A 427 10.68 -1.19 86.67
N ASN A 428 11.79 -1.47 85.98
CA ASN A 428 13.07 -1.83 86.62
C ASN A 428 13.64 -0.66 87.45
N ILE A 429 13.61 0.57 86.91
CA ILE A 429 14.01 1.79 87.62
C ILE A 429 13.13 2.02 88.85
N ASP A 430 11.82 1.81 88.76
CA ASP A 430 10.91 2.01 89.90
C ASP A 430 10.99 0.87 90.93
N TRP A 431 11.34 -0.35 90.53
CA TRP A 431 11.75 -1.41 91.46
C TRP A 431 13.06 -1.08 92.17
N GLN A 432 14.06 -0.56 91.47
CA GLN A 432 15.32 -0.11 92.08
C GLN A 432 15.06 1.00 93.12
N LYS A 433 14.28 2.04 92.78
CA LYS A 433 13.90 3.10 93.73
C LYS A 433 13.18 2.54 94.96
N ARG A 434 12.29 1.54 94.80
CA ARG A 434 11.60 0.88 95.91
C ARG A 434 12.56 0.08 96.78
N TYR A 435 13.47 -0.69 96.16
CA TYR A 435 14.53 -1.43 96.87
C TYR A 435 15.40 -0.47 97.68
N GLU A 436 15.98 0.55 97.05
CA GLU A 436 16.81 1.56 97.73
C GLU A 436 16.03 2.29 98.84
N SER A 437 14.73 2.52 98.67
CA SER A 437 13.91 3.17 99.70
C SER A 437 13.63 2.24 100.89
N ALA A 438 13.41 0.95 100.65
CA ALA A 438 13.25 -0.06 101.71
C ALA A 438 14.59 -0.33 102.43
N GLU A 439 15.70 -0.30 101.70
CA GLU A 439 17.06 -0.38 102.23
C GLU A 439 17.38 0.86 103.08
N ARG A 440 17.08 2.08 102.59
CA ARG A 440 17.18 3.32 103.38
C ARG A 440 16.30 3.30 104.63
N GLU A 441 15.07 2.79 104.55
CA GLU A 441 14.20 2.63 105.72
C GLU A 441 14.75 1.57 106.70
N GLY A 442 15.33 0.48 106.19
CA GLY A 442 16.04 -0.54 106.98
C GLY A 442 17.25 0.03 107.71
N PHE A 443 18.09 0.81 107.02
CA PHE A 443 19.18 1.53 107.64
C PHE A 443 18.67 2.51 108.69
N GLN A 444 17.66 3.34 108.40
CA GLN A 444 17.08 4.29 109.36
C GLN A 444 16.49 3.59 110.60
N LYS A 445 15.84 2.43 110.43
CA LYS A 445 15.37 1.59 111.55
C LYS A 445 16.55 1.09 112.39
N SER A 446 17.59 0.56 111.74
CA SER A 446 18.81 0.08 112.41
C SER A 446 19.55 1.19 113.15
N GLU A 447 19.65 2.39 112.56
CA GLU A 447 20.27 3.55 113.18
C GLU A 447 19.44 4.03 114.36
N SER A 448 18.11 4.11 114.24
CA SER A 448 17.24 4.46 115.37
C SER A 448 17.34 3.46 116.53
N LEU A 449 17.61 2.19 116.24
CA LEU A 449 17.87 1.16 117.23
C LEU A 449 19.25 1.34 117.87
N VAL A 450 20.29 1.59 117.09
CA VAL A 450 21.64 1.90 117.58
C VAL A 450 21.63 3.16 118.45
N GLN A 451 20.91 4.21 118.06
CA GLN A 451 20.73 5.44 118.84
C GLN A 451 20.00 5.15 120.17
N LYS A 452 18.91 4.37 120.16
CA LYS A 452 18.19 3.94 121.39
C LYS A 452 19.07 3.10 122.32
N LEU A 453 19.80 2.12 121.78
CA LEU A 453 20.72 1.27 122.55
C LEU A 453 21.91 2.07 123.10
N THR A 454 22.44 3.01 122.32
CA THR A 454 23.50 3.94 122.74
C THR A 454 23.02 4.85 123.87
N LYS A 455 21.81 5.41 123.75
CA LYS A 455 21.19 6.21 124.81
C LYS A 455 20.96 5.39 126.08
N ALA A 456 20.38 4.19 125.98
CA ALA A 456 20.17 3.31 127.12
C ALA A 456 21.49 2.87 127.79
N ARG A 457 22.53 2.60 126.99
CA ARG A 457 23.90 2.37 127.48
C ARG A 457 24.43 3.59 128.24
N ASP A 458 24.25 4.79 127.72
CA ASP A 458 24.80 6.01 128.31
C ASP A 458 24.01 6.46 129.56
N GLU A 459 22.70 6.19 129.61
CA GLU A 459 21.88 6.30 130.82
C GLU A 459 22.31 5.28 131.88
N ALA A 460 22.57 4.02 131.50
CA ALA A 460 23.12 3.01 132.42
C ALA A 460 24.54 3.36 132.90
N LEU A 461 25.40 3.90 132.02
CA LEU A 461 26.72 4.40 132.41
C LEU A 461 26.62 5.63 133.31
N ALA A 462 25.58 6.46 133.16
CA ALA A 462 25.31 7.58 134.06
C ALA A 462 24.85 7.11 135.44
N THR A 463 23.93 6.14 135.53
CA THR A 463 23.53 5.56 136.83
C THR A 463 24.68 4.82 137.49
N VAL A 464 25.52 4.10 136.76
CA VAL A 464 26.75 3.47 137.29
C VAL A 464 27.76 4.53 137.77
N LYS A 465 27.92 5.65 137.06
CA LYS A 465 28.76 6.78 137.53
C LYS A 465 28.20 7.42 138.80
N GLU A 466 26.89 7.54 138.94
CA GLU A 466 26.27 8.11 140.15
C GLU A 466 26.34 7.14 141.33
N GLN A 467 26.06 5.85 141.12
CA GLN A 467 26.31 4.82 142.13
C GLN A 467 27.78 4.77 142.54
N LYS A 468 28.72 4.97 141.60
CA LYS A 468 30.14 5.11 141.93
C LYS A 468 30.44 6.36 142.78
N ARG A 469 29.82 7.52 142.50
CA ARG A 469 29.92 8.72 143.35
C ARG A 469 29.36 8.48 144.75
N ILE A 470 28.23 7.78 144.87
CA ILE A 470 27.61 7.40 146.14
C ILE A 470 28.54 6.43 146.92
N LEU A 471 29.14 5.46 146.24
CA LEU A 471 30.14 4.56 146.81
C LEU A 471 31.44 5.28 147.20
N ASP A 472 31.92 6.24 146.42
CA ASP A 472 33.08 7.08 146.76
C ASP A 472 32.78 8.00 147.96
N HIS A 473 31.55 8.50 148.09
CA HIS A 473 31.10 9.25 149.27
C HIS A 473 30.99 8.34 150.49
N ARG A 474 30.32 7.19 150.39
CA ARG A 474 30.24 6.18 151.47
C ARG A 474 31.63 5.66 151.85
N GLY A 475 32.55 5.54 150.89
CA GLY A 475 33.96 5.18 151.09
C GLY A 475 34.81 6.29 151.72
N LYS A 476 34.36 7.55 151.69
CA LYS A 476 34.91 8.64 152.52
C LYS A 476 34.30 8.61 153.92
N SER A 477 32.98 8.40 154.06
CA SER A 477 32.33 8.22 155.35
C SER A 477 32.87 7.00 156.12
N LEU A 478 33.14 5.88 155.43
CA LEU A 478 33.82 4.72 156.00
C LEU A 478 35.23 5.07 156.48
N ARG A 479 36.01 5.82 155.70
CA ARG A 479 37.33 6.31 156.15
C ARG A 479 37.25 7.29 157.32
N ILE A 480 36.17 8.07 157.46
CA ILE A 480 35.94 8.92 158.63
C ILE A 480 35.59 8.05 159.83
N MET A 481 34.65 7.12 159.71
CA MET A 481 34.31 6.15 160.77
C MET A 481 35.48 5.21 161.13
N GLU A 482 36.41 4.98 160.20
CA GLU A 482 37.63 4.20 160.43
C GLU A 482 38.73 5.04 161.09
N LEU A 483 38.82 6.35 160.81
CA LEU A 483 39.60 7.29 161.61
C LEU A 483 38.99 7.48 163.01
N GLU A 484 37.67 7.42 163.17
CA GLU A 484 36.98 7.44 164.46
C GLU A 484 37.16 6.10 165.21
N LYS A 485 37.10 4.95 164.51
CA LYS A 485 37.52 3.64 165.03
C LYS A 485 38.96 3.68 165.50
N ASN A 486 39.86 4.22 164.70
CA ASN A 486 41.29 4.23 165.01
C ASN A 486 41.59 5.21 166.15
N LYS A 487 40.91 6.36 166.24
CA LYS A 487 40.95 7.23 167.44
C LYS A 487 40.34 6.55 168.67
N ALA A 488 39.28 5.77 168.52
CA ALA A 488 38.71 4.99 169.62
C ALA A 488 39.67 3.87 170.06
N TYR A 489 40.39 3.24 169.13
CA TYR A 489 41.49 2.31 169.41
C TYR A 489 42.68 3.02 170.08
N GLU A 490 43.08 4.22 169.64
CA GLU A 490 44.12 5.04 170.31
C GLU A 490 43.69 5.41 171.74
N ILE A 491 42.42 5.79 171.94
CA ILE A 491 41.86 6.08 173.27
C ILE A 491 41.85 4.80 174.13
N LEU A 492 41.32 3.68 173.64
CA LEU A 492 41.28 2.40 174.39
C LEU A 492 42.69 1.86 174.69
N SER A 493 43.64 2.06 173.77
CA SER A 493 45.06 1.74 173.94
C SER A 493 45.72 2.65 174.98
N SER A 494 45.42 3.96 174.99
CA SER A 494 45.86 4.88 176.05
C SER A 494 45.25 4.58 177.43
N TYR A 495 44.17 3.80 177.47
CA TYR A 495 43.52 3.27 178.69
C TYR A 495 43.79 1.77 178.92
N ASN A 496 44.77 1.19 178.24
CA ASN A 496 45.43 -0.08 178.58
C ASN A 496 44.47 -1.30 178.67
N ILE A 497 43.45 -1.36 177.79
CA ILE A 497 42.49 -2.46 177.69
C ILE A 497 42.76 -3.27 176.41
N GLU A 498 43.10 -4.55 176.57
CA GLU A 498 43.29 -5.48 175.45
C GLU A 498 41.96 -5.86 174.78
N ILE A 499 41.91 -5.77 173.45
CA ILE A 499 40.81 -6.29 172.62
C ILE A 499 41.45 -7.10 171.47
N PRO A 500 41.08 -8.37 171.25
CA PRO A 500 41.73 -9.20 170.23
C PRO A 500 41.43 -8.76 168.80
N GLU A 501 42.46 -8.50 167.99
CA GLU A 501 42.30 -8.34 166.54
C GLU A 501 42.17 -9.70 165.84
N GLN A 502 40.97 -10.01 165.37
CA GLN A 502 40.77 -10.90 164.22
C GLN A 502 40.55 -10.05 162.97
N ASP A 503 41.56 -10.02 162.10
CA ASP A 503 41.58 -9.49 160.73
C ASP A 503 42.99 -9.77 160.17
N LYS A 504 43.29 -9.91 158.88
CA LYS A 504 42.56 -10.09 157.61
C LYS A 504 43.61 -10.54 156.58
N LEU A 505 43.22 -11.19 155.47
CA LEU A 505 43.90 -11.36 154.15
C LEU A 505 43.42 -12.66 153.47
N SER A 506 43.34 -12.80 152.14
CA SER A 506 43.56 -11.83 151.05
C SER A 506 42.70 -12.12 149.82
N SER A 507 42.72 -11.16 148.90
CA SER A 507 42.21 -11.18 147.52
C SER A 507 42.45 -12.49 146.75
N GLY A 508 41.42 -12.92 146.00
CA GLY A 508 41.60 -13.80 144.85
C GLY A 508 41.91 -12.98 143.59
N ASN A 509 43.18 -12.93 143.18
CA ASN A 509 43.54 -12.57 141.81
C ASN A 509 43.37 -13.82 140.91
N LEU A 510 43.04 -13.59 139.64
CA LEU A 510 43.15 -14.61 138.58
C LEU A 510 44.08 -14.08 137.49
N GLU A 511 45.07 -14.91 137.15
CA GLU A 511 46.04 -14.67 136.07
C GLU A 511 45.46 -15.14 134.71
N VAL A 512 46.32 -15.51 133.75
CA VAL A 512 46.01 -16.00 132.38
C VAL A 512 45.65 -14.89 131.38
N ASN A 513 46.35 -14.67 130.26
CA ASN A 513 47.60 -15.29 129.74
C ASN A 513 48.41 -14.30 128.87
N SER A 514 49.71 -14.54 128.70
CA SER A 514 50.65 -13.72 127.90
C SER A 514 50.78 -14.11 126.42
N ASP A 515 50.19 -15.23 126.00
CA ASP A 515 50.56 -15.91 124.74
C ASP A 515 49.87 -15.35 123.48
N LEU A 516 48.83 -14.51 123.64
CA LEU A 516 48.09 -13.87 122.54
C LEU A 516 48.97 -12.96 121.66
N THR A 517 50.18 -12.62 122.10
CA THR A 517 51.09 -11.69 121.42
C THR A 517 51.86 -12.33 120.26
N GLU A 518 52.21 -13.62 120.36
CA GLU A 518 52.89 -14.36 119.28
C GLU A 518 51.90 -14.96 118.28
N GLU A 519 50.74 -15.43 118.75
CA GLU A 519 49.67 -15.91 117.88
C GLU A 519 49.14 -14.80 116.95
N LEU A 520 49.04 -13.56 117.44
CA LEU A 520 48.76 -12.39 116.60
C LEU A 520 49.86 -12.08 115.57
N PHE A 521 51.11 -12.46 115.80
CA PHE A 521 52.18 -12.33 114.81
C PHE A 521 52.11 -13.44 113.76
N SER A 522 51.89 -14.70 114.18
CA SER A 522 51.68 -15.82 113.26
C SER A 522 50.45 -15.58 112.37
N LEU A 523 49.32 -15.13 112.92
CA LEU A 523 48.13 -14.75 112.16
C LEU A 523 48.38 -13.55 111.21
N ARG A 524 49.33 -12.66 111.54
CA ARG A 524 49.71 -11.53 110.68
C ARG A 524 50.58 -11.98 109.50
N GLU A 525 51.49 -12.92 109.72
CA GLU A 525 52.32 -13.54 108.68
C GLU A 525 51.48 -14.44 107.76
N GLN A 526 50.57 -15.23 108.34
CA GLN A 526 49.53 -15.95 107.59
C GLN A 526 48.65 -14.98 106.78
N ASN A 527 48.31 -13.80 107.32
CA ASN A 527 47.58 -12.78 106.56
C ASN A 527 48.42 -12.16 105.42
N THR A 528 49.74 -12.05 105.53
CA THR A 528 50.58 -11.65 104.38
C THR A 528 50.69 -12.75 103.34
N ASN A 529 50.81 -14.02 103.76
CA ASN A 529 50.83 -15.15 102.83
C ASN A 529 49.47 -15.34 102.13
N LEU A 530 48.35 -15.21 102.85
CA LEU A 530 47.01 -15.17 102.27
C LEU A 530 46.83 -13.98 101.31
N ARG A 531 47.47 -12.82 101.55
CA ARG A 531 47.47 -11.70 100.59
C ARG A 531 48.31 -11.97 99.34
N SER A 532 49.39 -12.76 99.46
CA SER A 532 50.14 -13.26 98.29
C SER A 532 49.33 -14.29 97.51
N VAL A 533 48.72 -15.25 98.19
CA VAL A 533 47.82 -16.25 97.58
C VAL A 533 46.60 -15.59 96.95
N ILE A 534 46.01 -14.55 97.55
CA ILE A 534 44.92 -13.75 96.92
C ILE A 534 45.42 -12.97 95.70
N LYS A 535 46.71 -12.59 95.63
CA LYS A 535 47.31 -11.98 94.44
C LYS A 535 47.50 -13.02 93.33
N GLU A 536 47.99 -14.22 93.66
CA GLU A 536 48.09 -15.36 92.72
C GLU A 536 46.71 -15.84 92.27
N MET A 537 45.72 -15.97 93.16
CA MET A 537 44.33 -16.32 92.81
C MET A 537 43.67 -15.24 91.94
N ARG A 538 44.02 -13.95 92.10
CA ARG A 538 43.57 -12.89 91.17
C ARG A 538 44.26 -12.98 89.82
N GLN A 539 45.53 -13.39 89.78
CA GLN A 539 46.26 -13.63 88.53
C GLN A 539 45.71 -14.86 87.79
N GLN A 540 45.47 -15.97 88.51
CA GLN A 540 44.79 -17.17 88.02
C GLN A 540 43.35 -16.88 87.58
N MET A 541 42.57 -16.07 88.32
CA MET A 541 41.24 -15.65 87.85
C MET A 541 41.32 -14.81 86.56
N SER A 542 42.38 -14.01 86.35
CA SER A 542 42.62 -13.30 85.08
C SER A 542 43.06 -14.21 83.92
N GLU A 543 43.45 -15.46 84.21
CA GLU A 543 43.76 -16.49 83.21
C GLU A 543 42.56 -17.46 82.99
N ILE A 544 41.76 -17.71 84.02
CA ILE A 544 40.47 -18.42 83.94
C ILE A 544 39.47 -17.62 83.08
N GLU A 545 39.44 -16.29 83.21
CA GLU A 545 38.64 -15.38 82.38
C GLU A 545 39.01 -15.44 80.87
N LYS A 546 40.12 -16.12 80.50
CA LYS A 546 40.53 -16.36 79.11
C LYS A 546 40.31 -17.78 78.59
N THR A 547 39.85 -18.73 79.42
CA THR A 547 39.95 -20.16 79.08
C THR A 547 38.68 -20.99 79.34
N GLN A 548 37.64 -20.73 78.52
CA GLN A 548 36.44 -21.57 78.31
C GLN A 548 35.46 -21.59 79.52
N GLN A 549 34.13 -21.69 79.39
CA GLN A 549 33.22 -22.45 78.51
C GLN A 549 31.81 -21.79 78.47
N VAL A 550 30.80 -22.11 77.63
CA VAL A 550 30.62 -22.72 76.27
C VAL A 550 29.14 -22.43 75.86
N SER A 551 28.83 -21.98 74.63
CA SER A 551 28.15 -22.70 73.48
C SER A 551 26.91 -23.58 73.82
N PRO A 552 25.93 -23.84 72.91
CA PRO A 552 26.06 -24.15 71.46
C PRO A 552 25.45 -23.11 70.50
N LYS A 553 25.75 -22.95 69.19
CA LYS A 553 26.47 -23.68 68.09
C LYS A 553 25.67 -24.60 67.14
N ARG A 554 26.06 -24.50 65.86
CA ARG A 554 25.68 -25.27 64.63
C ARG A 554 24.35 -24.88 63.98
N ASN A 555 24.17 -24.92 62.66
CA ASN A 555 25.06 -25.10 61.49
C ASN A 555 24.30 -24.52 60.26
N ALA A 556 24.88 -24.14 59.11
CA ALA A 556 26.26 -23.96 58.66
C ALA A 556 26.25 -22.82 57.59
N GLU A 557 27.02 -22.69 56.50
CA GLU A 557 28.17 -23.38 55.88
C GLU A 557 28.91 -22.32 55.02
N THR A 558 30.24 -22.35 54.86
CA THR A 558 30.95 -22.86 53.67
C THR A 558 32.46 -22.71 53.92
N HIS A 559 33.31 -23.48 53.25
CA HIS A 559 34.74 -23.54 53.53
C HIS A 559 35.59 -23.78 52.27
N ASN A 560 36.81 -23.19 52.26
CA ASN A 560 37.96 -23.54 51.40
C ASN A 560 37.82 -23.22 49.89
N THR A 561 38.88 -23.13 49.06
CA THR A 561 40.33 -23.42 49.23
C THR A 561 41.14 -22.42 48.35
N VAL A 562 42.13 -21.66 48.86
CA VAL A 562 43.58 -21.97 48.98
C VAL A 562 44.43 -21.89 47.68
N LYS A 563 45.30 -20.86 47.64
CA LYS A 563 46.67 -20.77 47.04
C LYS A 563 46.91 -20.70 45.50
N LYS A 564 47.75 -19.68 45.17
CA LYS A 564 49.01 -19.75 44.38
C LYS A 564 48.96 -19.90 42.85
N THR A 565 49.05 -18.74 42.18
CA THR A 565 50.11 -18.34 41.22
C THR A 565 49.97 -16.81 40.97
N LEU A 566 50.89 -15.97 40.47
CA LEU A 566 52.34 -15.87 40.21
C LEU A 566 52.46 -14.90 38.99
N SER A 567 53.35 -13.91 39.07
CA SER A 567 53.83 -13.01 37.99
C SER A 567 52.87 -12.05 37.26
N VAL A 568 53.37 -10.81 37.11
CA VAL A 568 53.05 -9.90 36.00
C VAL A 568 53.75 -10.38 34.72
N SER A 569 53.10 -10.17 33.57
CA SER A 569 53.68 -10.08 32.21
C SER A 569 52.52 -9.65 31.30
N GLU A 570 52.38 -8.43 30.78
CA GLU A 570 53.32 -7.44 30.22
C GLU A 570 53.90 -7.83 28.85
N GLU A 571 54.33 -9.09 28.66
CA GLU A 571 54.81 -9.61 27.37
C GLU A 571 53.66 -10.03 26.44
N TYR A 572 52.50 -10.46 26.96
CA TYR A 572 51.34 -10.79 26.10
C TYR A 572 50.82 -9.57 25.33
N VAL A 573 50.78 -8.41 25.99
CA VAL A 573 50.38 -7.14 25.36
C VAL A 573 51.48 -6.65 24.39
N HIS A 574 52.75 -6.69 24.80
CA HIS A 574 53.87 -6.32 23.91
C HIS A 574 54.01 -7.24 22.69
N SER A 575 53.66 -8.53 22.80
CA SER A 575 53.64 -9.47 21.68
C SER A 575 52.62 -9.05 20.61
N LEU A 576 51.39 -8.77 21.01
CA LEU A 576 50.32 -8.30 20.12
C LEU A 576 50.65 -6.92 19.50
N GLU A 577 51.22 -6.01 20.28
CA GLU A 577 51.63 -4.70 19.76
C GLU A 577 52.80 -4.74 18.79
N ASN A 578 53.74 -5.68 18.95
CA ASN A 578 54.87 -5.83 18.03
C ASN A 578 54.43 -6.53 16.73
N ALA A 579 53.57 -7.57 16.80
CA ALA A 579 52.97 -8.18 15.62
C ALA A 579 52.21 -7.16 14.75
N LEU A 580 51.48 -6.23 15.39
CA LEU A 580 50.80 -5.12 14.69
C LEU A 580 51.74 -4.02 14.16
N LYS A 581 52.98 -3.92 14.65
CA LYS A 581 54.01 -3.00 14.12
C LYS A 581 54.70 -3.59 12.89
N ASP A 582 54.98 -4.90 12.87
CA ASP A 582 55.71 -5.54 11.76
C ASP A 582 54.81 -5.84 10.55
N LEU A 583 53.54 -6.23 10.75
CA LEU A 583 52.54 -6.25 9.67
C LEU A 583 52.33 -4.85 9.04
N LYS A 584 52.54 -3.77 9.81
CA LYS A 584 52.54 -2.39 9.30
C LYS A 584 53.83 -1.98 8.57
N LYS A 585 54.91 -2.76 8.66
CA LYS A 585 56.12 -2.61 7.83
C LYS A 585 55.98 -3.36 6.51
N GLU A 586 55.47 -4.60 6.53
CA GLU A 586 55.20 -5.35 5.29
C GLU A 586 54.18 -4.65 4.39
N ASN A 587 53.08 -4.12 4.96
CA ASN A 587 52.10 -3.33 4.20
C ASN A 587 52.64 -1.96 3.71
N ARG A 588 53.89 -1.61 4.05
CA ARG A 588 54.62 -0.45 3.51
C ARG A 588 55.68 -0.83 2.47
N THR A 589 56.34 -1.97 2.60
CA THR A 589 57.27 -2.48 1.56
C THR A 589 56.52 -2.99 0.33
N LEU A 590 55.36 -3.63 0.51
CA LEU A 590 54.50 -4.08 -0.60
C LEU A 590 53.78 -2.94 -1.37
N LYS A 591 53.94 -1.68 -0.95
CA LYS A 591 53.41 -0.49 -1.66
C LYS A 591 54.44 0.29 -2.47
N LEU A 592 55.68 -0.21 -2.58
CA LEU A 592 56.76 0.43 -3.36
C LEU A 592 57.13 -0.33 -4.66
N ASN A 593 56.52 -1.48 -4.93
CA ASN A 593 56.81 -2.32 -6.11
C ASN A 593 55.57 -2.51 -7.00
N LEU A 594 55.04 -1.43 -7.57
CA LEU A 594 54.00 -1.49 -8.62
C LEU A 594 54.23 -0.44 -9.73
N PRO A 595 54.85 -0.85 -10.85
CA PRO A 595 54.76 -0.15 -12.12
C PRO A 595 53.95 -0.96 -13.14
N ASN A 596 52.82 -0.40 -13.58
CA ASN A 596 52.28 -0.62 -14.94
C ASN A 596 52.99 0.39 -15.89
N PRO A 597 52.90 0.29 -17.24
CA PRO A 597 52.24 -0.73 -18.07
C PRO A 597 53.13 -1.28 -19.24
N ASP A 598 52.52 -2.14 -20.06
CA ASP A 598 52.78 -2.41 -21.50
C ASP A 598 54.12 -3.00 -22.01
N LYS A 599 54.01 -3.68 -23.18
CA LYS A 599 55.06 -4.22 -24.07
C LYS A 599 55.85 -5.45 -23.60
N GLU A 600 56.32 -6.37 -24.46
CA GLU A 600 55.92 -6.81 -25.82
C GLU A 600 56.63 -8.16 -26.12
N VAL A 601 56.16 -8.92 -27.11
CA VAL A 601 56.88 -10.02 -27.83
C VAL A 601 57.42 -11.22 -27.02
N SER A 602 57.04 -12.43 -27.44
CA SER A 602 57.80 -13.67 -27.19
C SER A 602 58.51 -14.11 -28.50
N PRO A 603 59.85 -14.24 -28.54
CA PRO A 603 60.59 -14.61 -29.74
C PRO A 603 60.77 -16.14 -29.91
N GLU A 604 61.32 -16.52 -31.07
CA GLU A 604 61.49 -17.90 -31.54
C GLU A 604 62.49 -18.74 -30.71
N ILE A 605 62.30 -20.07 -30.71
CA ILE A 605 63.41 -21.02 -30.64
C ILE A 605 63.31 -21.97 -31.84
N LYS A 606 64.32 -21.92 -32.71
CA LYS A 606 64.53 -22.84 -33.85
C LYS A 606 65.40 -24.02 -33.39
N MET A 607 65.24 -25.18 -34.03
CA MET A 607 66.23 -26.26 -33.97
C MET A 607 66.55 -26.78 -35.39
N PRO A 608 67.80 -27.23 -35.68
CA PRO A 608 68.25 -27.52 -37.04
C PRO A 608 67.96 -28.96 -37.48
N GLY A 609 68.23 -29.25 -38.76
CA GLY A 609 68.05 -30.57 -39.36
C GLY A 609 69.29 -31.48 -39.34
N ASP A 610 69.11 -32.63 -40.00
CA ASP A 610 70.07 -33.59 -40.56
C ASP A 610 71.31 -34.01 -39.76
N LEU A 611 71.42 -35.33 -39.52
CA LEU A 611 72.52 -36.15 -40.06
C LEU A 611 72.22 -37.66 -39.98
N ASN A 612 72.79 -38.43 -40.90
CA ASN A 612 72.81 -39.91 -40.86
C ASN A 612 73.99 -40.40 -40.00
N LEU A 613 73.92 -41.63 -39.45
CA LEU A 613 74.55 -42.83 -40.06
C LEU A 613 74.55 -44.03 -39.09
N ASP A 614 74.72 -45.23 -39.65
CA ASP A 614 74.66 -46.53 -38.99
C ASP A 614 75.63 -46.74 -37.81
N GLN A 615 75.12 -47.39 -36.76
CA GLN A 615 75.90 -48.24 -35.85
C GLN A 615 74.97 -49.12 -34.99
N ILE A 616 74.82 -50.39 -35.35
CA ILE A 616 74.61 -51.58 -34.48
C ILE A 616 74.58 -52.81 -35.39
N ALA A 617 75.67 -53.58 -35.38
CA ALA A 617 75.77 -54.92 -35.94
C ALA A 617 76.88 -55.66 -35.19
N ASN A 618 76.62 -56.93 -34.81
CA ASN A 618 77.35 -57.67 -33.77
C ASN A 618 77.12 -57.04 -32.37
N VAL A 619 76.94 -57.80 -31.29
CA VAL A 619 77.30 -59.21 -31.04
C VAL A 619 76.08 -60.01 -30.55
N SER A 620 75.88 -61.20 -31.11
CA SER A 620 75.09 -62.29 -30.52
C SER A 620 76.04 -63.27 -29.79
N ASP A 621 75.65 -64.09 -28.81
CA ASP A 621 74.32 -64.58 -28.45
C ASP A 621 74.11 -64.64 -26.93
N ASN A 622 72.90 -64.34 -26.47
CA ASN A 622 72.40 -64.83 -25.18
C ASN A 622 70.87 -64.92 -25.18
N THR A 623 70.32 -66.11 -24.96
CA THR A 623 68.90 -66.41 -25.23
C THR A 623 67.93 -65.78 -24.22
N VAL A 624 68.34 -65.65 -22.95
CA VAL A 624 67.55 -64.99 -21.91
C VAL A 624 67.40 -63.49 -22.18
N ILE A 625 68.45 -62.86 -22.73
CA ILE A 625 68.39 -61.46 -23.17
C ILE A 625 67.43 -61.34 -24.36
N ARG A 626 67.44 -62.28 -25.31
CA ARG A 626 66.53 -62.29 -26.47
C ARG A 626 65.06 -62.36 -26.06
N THR A 627 64.68 -63.21 -25.09
CA THR A 627 63.28 -63.30 -24.63
C THR A 627 62.84 -62.09 -23.79
N HIS A 628 63.71 -61.53 -22.96
CA HIS A 628 63.40 -60.31 -22.21
C HIS A 628 63.26 -59.08 -23.14
N ILE A 629 64.15 -58.95 -24.14
CA ILE A 629 64.05 -57.91 -25.19
C ILE A 629 62.77 -58.10 -26.01
N GLN A 630 62.35 -59.32 -26.34
CA GLN A 630 61.07 -59.56 -27.03
C GLN A 630 59.87 -59.09 -26.20
N SER A 631 59.82 -59.43 -24.91
CA SER A 631 58.74 -58.99 -24.00
C SER A 631 58.71 -57.46 -23.84
N LEU A 632 59.87 -56.83 -23.62
CA LEU A 632 59.99 -55.37 -23.55
C LEU A 632 59.60 -54.70 -24.87
N ASN A 633 60.03 -55.22 -26.02
CA ASN A 633 59.67 -54.68 -27.33
C ASN A 633 58.17 -54.83 -27.64
N GLN A 634 57.51 -55.87 -27.12
CA GLN A 634 56.07 -56.05 -27.27
C GLN A 634 55.30 -55.01 -26.43
N ALA A 635 55.60 -54.90 -25.13
CA ALA A 635 55.01 -53.87 -24.27
C ALA A 635 55.29 -52.43 -24.77
N LEU A 636 56.50 -52.18 -25.27
CA LEU A 636 56.89 -50.90 -25.89
C LEU A 636 56.26 -50.70 -27.28
N GLY A 637 55.80 -51.77 -27.93
CA GLY A 637 54.94 -51.74 -29.13
C GLY A 637 53.51 -51.34 -28.79
N ASP A 638 52.92 -51.95 -27.76
CA ASP A 638 51.57 -51.63 -27.28
C ASP A 638 51.48 -50.18 -26.77
N LEU A 639 52.46 -49.72 -25.97
CA LEU A 639 52.55 -48.32 -25.54
C LEU A 639 52.80 -47.34 -26.69
N LYS A 640 53.51 -47.76 -27.77
CA LYS A 640 53.62 -46.96 -28.99
C LYS A 640 52.28 -46.86 -29.72
N LYS A 641 51.52 -47.96 -29.80
CA LYS A 641 50.19 -48.00 -30.42
C LYS A 641 49.22 -47.09 -29.67
N GLU A 642 49.10 -47.23 -28.35
CA GLU A 642 48.28 -46.36 -27.50
C GLU A 642 48.66 -44.88 -27.68
N LYS A 643 49.97 -44.57 -27.66
CA LYS A 643 50.46 -43.21 -27.94
C LYS A 643 50.03 -42.70 -29.33
N THR A 644 50.05 -43.53 -30.36
CA THR A 644 49.57 -43.12 -31.70
C THR A 644 48.04 -42.94 -31.76
N GLU A 645 47.27 -43.75 -31.05
CA GLU A 645 45.80 -43.65 -30.99
C GLU A 645 45.38 -42.39 -30.21
N LEU A 646 46.02 -42.10 -29.08
CA LEU A 646 45.83 -40.85 -28.33
C LEU A 646 46.26 -39.61 -29.13
N LEU A 647 47.37 -39.66 -29.86
CA LEU A 647 47.78 -38.57 -30.76
C LEU A 647 46.79 -38.36 -31.92
N ALA A 648 46.21 -39.43 -32.48
CA ALA A 648 45.17 -39.33 -33.49
C ALA A 648 43.88 -38.72 -32.92
N HIS A 649 43.49 -39.10 -31.70
CA HIS A 649 42.34 -38.52 -31.00
C HIS A 649 42.55 -37.02 -30.70
N ALA A 650 43.72 -36.65 -30.17
CA ALA A 650 44.08 -35.25 -29.92
C ALA A 650 44.06 -34.41 -31.20
N ARG A 651 44.62 -34.91 -32.32
CA ARG A 651 44.54 -34.25 -33.63
C ARG A 651 43.10 -34.09 -34.12
N LYS A 652 42.24 -35.10 -33.92
CA LYS A 652 40.81 -35.04 -34.27
C LYS A 652 40.07 -33.98 -33.44
N GLN A 653 40.39 -33.84 -32.15
CA GLN A 653 39.85 -32.76 -31.33
C GLN A 653 40.38 -31.39 -31.75
N GLN A 654 41.67 -31.25 -32.06
CA GLN A 654 42.25 -29.98 -32.54
C GLN A 654 41.56 -29.49 -33.82
N VAL A 655 41.36 -30.36 -34.82
CA VAL A 655 40.65 -30.02 -36.07
C VAL A 655 39.19 -29.66 -35.81
N ARG A 656 38.55 -30.27 -34.78
CA ARG A 656 37.19 -29.90 -34.37
C ARG A 656 37.15 -28.52 -33.69
N ILE A 657 38.17 -28.17 -32.91
CA ILE A 657 38.30 -26.84 -32.28
C ILE A 657 38.48 -25.78 -33.37
N THR A 658 39.44 -25.93 -34.28
CA THR A 658 39.68 -24.94 -35.34
C THR A 658 38.47 -24.73 -36.25
N PHE A 659 37.72 -25.80 -36.56
CA PHE A 659 36.46 -25.68 -37.29
C PHE A 659 35.37 -24.92 -36.52
N LEU A 660 35.28 -25.10 -35.19
CA LEU A 660 34.33 -24.36 -34.36
C LEU A 660 34.74 -22.88 -34.20
N GLU A 661 36.03 -22.59 -34.09
CA GLU A 661 36.59 -21.24 -34.07
C GLU A 661 36.32 -20.50 -35.38
N GLU A 662 36.55 -21.13 -36.53
CA GLU A 662 36.23 -20.57 -37.86
C GLU A 662 34.72 -20.36 -38.05
N ARG A 663 33.89 -21.30 -37.59
CA ARG A 663 32.42 -21.15 -37.62
C ARG A 663 31.91 -20.07 -36.66
N LEU A 664 32.61 -19.80 -35.56
CA LEU A 664 32.30 -18.71 -34.64
C LEU A 664 32.74 -17.36 -35.23
N LYS A 665 33.93 -17.27 -35.84
CA LYS A 665 34.44 -16.07 -36.53
C LYS A 665 33.54 -15.67 -37.71
N THR A 666 33.13 -16.62 -38.55
CA THR A 666 32.18 -16.33 -39.64
C THR A 666 30.83 -15.87 -39.11
N SER A 667 30.38 -16.39 -37.97
CA SER A 667 29.16 -15.94 -37.29
C SER A 667 29.26 -14.55 -36.64
N THR A 668 30.45 -14.06 -36.28
CA THR A 668 30.64 -12.69 -35.75
C THR A 668 30.90 -11.66 -36.84
N GLU A 669 31.55 -12.03 -37.95
CA GLU A 669 31.73 -11.13 -39.11
C GLU A 669 30.42 -10.86 -39.87
N GLN A 670 29.49 -11.83 -39.93
CA GLN A 670 28.25 -11.68 -40.70
C GLN A 670 27.35 -10.51 -40.22
N PRO A 671 27.05 -10.32 -38.91
CA PRO A 671 26.28 -9.17 -38.46
C PRO A 671 27.02 -7.84 -38.69
N GLN A 672 28.35 -7.79 -38.55
CA GLN A 672 29.12 -6.58 -38.83
C GLN A 672 29.01 -6.15 -40.30
N LYS A 673 29.12 -7.10 -41.24
CA LYS A 673 28.94 -6.83 -42.68
C LYS A 673 27.53 -6.37 -43.02
N LYS A 674 26.50 -6.93 -42.37
CA LYS A 674 25.11 -6.47 -42.49
C LYS A 674 24.89 -5.07 -41.91
N GLN A 675 25.52 -4.73 -40.79
CA GLN A 675 25.44 -3.40 -40.19
C GLN A 675 26.01 -2.32 -41.13
N ILE A 676 27.18 -2.56 -41.72
CA ILE A 676 27.80 -1.63 -42.68
C ILE A 676 26.87 -1.40 -43.90
N ALA A 677 26.27 -2.46 -44.44
CA ALA A 677 25.32 -2.35 -45.55
C ALA A 677 24.04 -1.58 -45.16
N LEU A 678 23.52 -1.78 -43.95
CA LEU A 678 22.38 -1.01 -43.44
C LEU A 678 22.71 0.48 -43.29
N ASP A 679 23.91 0.82 -42.82
CA ASP A 679 24.31 2.21 -42.63
C ASP A 679 24.63 2.92 -43.96
N GLN A 680 25.12 2.18 -44.96
CA GLN A 680 25.21 2.66 -46.35
C GLN A 680 23.82 2.94 -46.95
N LEU A 681 22.88 1.99 -46.85
CA LEU A 681 21.51 2.16 -47.37
C LEU A 681 20.75 3.31 -46.68
N LYS A 682 20.95 3.52 -45.37
CA LYS A 682 20.42 4.70 -44.64
C LYS A 682 20.96 6.02 -45.21
N TYR A 683 22.25 6.07 -45.54
CA TYR A 683 22.86 7.26 -46.14
C TYR A 683 22.29 7.55 -47.54
N GLU A 684 22.21 6.54 -48.40
CA GLU A 684 21.63 6.67 -49.75
C GLU A 684 20.15 7.09 -49.71
N LEU A 685 19.35 6.51 -48.80
CA LEU A 685 17.95 6.86 -48.59
C LEU A 685 17.80 8.33 -48.14
N ASN A 686 18.64 8.80 -47.21
CA ASN A 686 18.62 10.19 -46.75
C ASN A 686 19.02 11.18 -47.87
N VAL A 687 20.04 10.86 -48.66
CA VAL A 687 20.44 11.67 -49.83
C VAL A 687 19.32 11.74 -50.87
N ASN A 688 18.64 10.62 -51.17
CA ASN A 688 17.53 10.61 -52.11
C ASN A 688 16.28 11.33 -51.57
N MET A 689 16.00 11.23 -50.27
CA MET A 689 14.95 12.01 -49.60
C MET A 689 15.21 13.53 -49.68
N GLN A 690 16.46 13.96 -49.54
CA GLN A 690 16.81 15.38 -49.69
C GLN A 690 16.66 15.87 -51.14
N ARG A 691 16.97 15.02 -52.13
CA ARG A 691 16.73 15.31 -53.56
C ARG A 691 15.24 15.44 -53.88
N SER A 692 14.43 14.45 -53.52
CA SER A 692 12.98 14.50 -53.77
C SER A 692 12.31 15.66 -53.02
N GLN A 693 12.76 16.00 -51.82
CA GLN A 693 12.28 17.19 -51.11
C GLN A 693 12.66 18.50 -51.81
N ALA A 694 13.85 18.59 -52.42
CA ALA A 694 14.25 19.73 -53.24
C ALA A 694 13.42 19.84 -54.53
N GLU A 695 13.14 18.72 -55.20
CA GLU A 695 12.27 18.65 -56.37
C GLU A 695 10.82 19.05 -56.03
N ILE A 696 10.25 18.51 -54.94
CA ILE A 696 8.93 18.92 -54.42
C ILE A 696 8.89 20.42 -54.13
N ASN A 697 9.96 20.99 -53.56
CA ASN A 697 10.04 22.42 -53.28
C ASN A 697 10.20 23.27 -54.57
N SER A 698 10.78 22.71 -55.63
CA SER A 698 10.84 23.33 -56.96
C SER A 698 9.47 23.32 -57.65
N LEU A 699 8.81 22.16 -57.67
CA LEU A 699 7.47 21.99 -58.23
C LEU A 699 6.44 22.87 -57.50
N LYS A 700 6.51 23.00 -56.17
CA LYS A 700 5.66 23.94 -55.41
C LYS A 700 5.85 25.40 -55.81
N LYS A 701 7.07 25.82 -56.17
CA LYS A 701 7.31 27.17 -56.71
C LYS A 701 6.73 27.33 -58.11
N GLN A 702 6.85 26.32 -58.97
CA GLN A 702 6.25 26.34 -60.30
C GLN A 702 4.71 26.35 -60.24
N ILE A 703 4.10 25.63 -59.29
CA ILE A 703 2.65 25.68 -59.04
C ILE A 703 2.24 27.09 -58.60
N ALA A 704 2.91 27.69 -57.62
CA ALA A 704 2.59 29.05 -57.16
C ALA A 704 2.75 30.12 -58.26
N GLU A 705 3.76 29.97 -59.14
CA GLU A 705 3.98 30.81 -60.31
C GLU A 705 2.84 30.64 -61.35
N LEU A 706 2.42 29.40 -61.62
CA LEU A 706 1.29 29.12 -62.52
C LEU A 706 -0.05 29.58 -61.93
N GLU A 707 -0.25 29.47 -60.61
CA GLU A 707 -1.42 30.00 -59.91
C GLU A 707 -1.48 31.53 -60.03
N LEU A 708 -0.35 32.22 -59.85
CA LEU A 708 -0.25 33.67 -60.07
C LEU A 708 -0.62 34.02 -61.52
N GLN A 709 0.01 33.40 -62.51
CA GLN A 709 -0.29 33.63 -63.93
C GLN A 709 -1.76 33.34 -64.30
N LEU A 710 -2.40 32.35 -63.64
CA LEU A 710 -3.83 32.06 -63.81
C LEU A 710 -4.70 33.17 -63.18
N THR A 711 -4.31 33.72 -62.03
CA THR A 711 -5.00 34.90 -61.46
C THR A 711 -4.83 36.16 -62.30
N GLU A 712 -3.65 36.41 -62.87
CA GLU A 712 -3.39 37.52 -63.79
C GLU A 712 -4.19 37.37 -65.09
N ALA A 713 -4.23 36.17 -65.68
CA ALA A 713 -5.04 35.87 -66.86
C ALA A 713 -6.55 36.05 -66.62
N ARG A 714 -7.04 35.69 -65.42
CA ARG A 714 -8.42 35.97 -65.00
C ARG A 714 -8.67 37.48 -64.83
N GLY A 715 -7.76 38.21 -64.18
CA GLY A 715 -7.85 39.66 -64.05
C GLY A 715 -7.91 40.36 -65.41
N ALA A 716 -7.04 39.98 -66.35
CA ALA A 716 -7.04 40.49 -67.72
C ALA A 716 -8.32 40.12 -68.49
N ALA A 717 -8.88 38.93 -68.28
CA ALA A 717 -10.17 38.56 -68.86
C ALA A 717 -11.32 39.39 -68.27
N ASP A 718 -11.35 39.62 -66.95
CA ASP A 718 -12.35 40.46 -66.27
C ASP A 718 -12.22 41.95 -66.65
N GLU A 719 -11.01 42.43 -66.95
CA GLU A 719 -10.76 43.75 -67.54
C GLU A 719 -11.27 43.82 -68.98
N TYR A 720 -10.99 42.81 -69.81
CA TYR A 720 -11.51 42.73 -71.17
C TYR A 720 -13.05 42.64 -71.20
N HIS A 721 -13.65 41.87 -70.29
CA HIS A 721 -15.11 41.80 -70.16
C HIS A 721 -15.71 43.14 -69.70
N ARG A 722 -15.07 43.87 -68.77
CA ARG A 722 -15.49 45.23 -68.39
C ARG A 722 -15.38 46.22 -69.56
N ALA A 723 -14.23 46.28 -70.23
CA ALA A 723 -14.04 47.15 -71.40
C ALA A 723 -15.00 46.80 -72.55
N ASN A 724 -15.33 45.52 -72.75
CA ASN A 724 -16.32 45.09 -73.74
C ASN A 724 -17.75 45.46 -73.32
N LEU A 725 -18.10 45.41 -72.03
CA LEU A 725 -19.38 45.92 -71.53
C LEU A 725 -19.48 47.44 -71.70
N GLU A 726 -18.42 48.19 -71.40
CA GLU A 726 -18.33 49.64 -71.61
C GLU A 726 -18.48 50.00 -73.10
N ASN A 727 -17.75 49.34 -73.99
CA ASN A 727 -17.90 49.47 -75.44
C ASN A 727 -19.31 49.09 -75.92
N ASN A 728 -19.95 48.06 -75.36
CA ASN A 728 -21.33 47.72 -75.71
C ASN A 728 -22.33 48.77 -75.22
N ILE A 729 -22.11 49.37 -74.04
CA ILE A 729 -22.91 50.51 -73.56
C ILE A 729 -22.77 51.67 -74.54
N GLU A 730 -21.56 52.05 -74.94
CA GLU A 730 -21.30 53.10 -75.95
C GLU A 730 -21.96 52.78 -77.31
N ILE A 731 -21.84 51.53 -77.79
CA ILE A 731 -22.51 51.08 -79.02
C ILE A 731 -24.04 51.14 -78.88
N THR A 732 -24.61 50.88 -77.70
CA THR A 732 -26.06 51.06 -77.48
C THR A 732 -26.48 52.52 -77.37
N THR A 733 -25.69 53.42 -76.77
CA THR A 733 -26.00 54.86 -76.77
C THR A 733 -25.90 55.42 -78.19
N LEU A 734 -24.84 55.10 -78.94
CA LEU A 734 -24.70 55.47 -80.35
C LEU A 734 -25.82 54.86 -81.22
N ARG A 735 -26.24 53.61 -80.97
CA ARG A 735 -27.41 53.02 -81.64
C ARG A 735 -28.71 53.76 -81.31
N ASN A 736 -28.88 54.22 -80.07
CA ASN A 736 -30.07 54.96 -79.65
C ASN A 736 -30.08 56.37 -80.26
N GLU A 737 -28.93 57.05 -80.32
CA GLU A 737 -28.74 58.32 -81.04
C GLU A 737 -29.03 58.17 -82.54
N VAL A 738 -28.44 57.16 -83.20
CA VAL A 738 -28.72 56.84 -84.61
C VAL A 738 -30.20 56.47 -84.81
N SER A 739 -30.86 55.86 -83.82
CA SER A 739 -32.30 55.58 -83.88
C SER A 739 -33.14 56.85 -83.75
N SER A 740 -32.74 57.79 -82.87
CA SER A 740 -33.36 59.12 -82.75
C SER A 740 -33.21 59.91 -84.06
N LEU A 741 -32.00 59.97 -84.61
CA LEU A 741 -31.71 60.60 -85.92
C LEU A 741 -32.48 59.92 -87.06
N LYS A 742 -32.68 58.59 -87.00
CA LYS A 742 -33.50 57.86 -87.97
C LYS A 742 -34.99 58.19 -87.85
N VAL A 743 -35.50 58.43 -86.64
CA VAL A 743 -36.87 58.95 -86.44
C VAL A 743 -36.98 60.37 -87.00
N GLU A 744 -36.08 61.29 -86.66
CA GLU A 744 -36.06 62.65 -87.21
C GLU A 744 -35.94 62.69 -88.75
N LEU A 745 -35.22 61.74 -89.36
CA LEU A 745 -35.14 61.58 -90.81
C LEU A 745 -36.41 60.97 -91.41
N SER A 746 -37.12 60.12 -90.67
CA SER A 746 -38.40 59.53 -91.11
C SER A 746 -39.55 60.54 -91.11
N GLU A 747 -39.53 61.53 -90.20
CA GLU A 747 -40.46 62.67 -90.20
C GLU A 747 -40.23 63.64 -91.39
N LYS A 748 -39.14 63.47 -92.15
CA LYS A 748 -38.65 64.46 -93.14
C LYS A 748 -38.48 63.92 -94.57
N ARG A 749 -39.27 62.94 -95.02
CA ARG A 749 -39.33 62.54 -96.46
C ARG A 749 -40.75 62.33 -97.01
N PRO A 750 -41.01 62.64 -98.31
CA PRO A 750 -42.36 62.73 -98.87
C PRO A 750 -42.77 61.49 -99.69
N THR A 751 -44.07 61.40 -99.99
CA THR A 751 -44.70 60.32 -100.76
C THR A 751 -44.45 60.42 -102.28
N LEU A 752 -44.41 59.27 -102.96
CA LEU A 752 -44.32 59.15 -104.42
C LEU A 752 -45.32 58.10 -104.96
N ASN A 753 -45.71 58.24 -106.22
CA ASN A 753 -46.93 57.68 -106.81
C ASN A 753 -46.62 56.64 -107.91
N PHE A 754 -47.34 55.51 -107.92
CA PHE A 754 -47.07 54.34 -108.77
C PHE A 754 -47.88 54.24 -110.08
N GLY A 755 -48.78 55.18 -110.38
CA GLY A 755 -49.73 55.04 -111.50
C GLY A 755 -49.17 55.09 -112.94
N ALA A 756 -47.87 55.37 -113.15
CA ALA A 756 -47.32 55.63 -114.48
C ALA A 756 -46.76 54.40 -115.23
N GLN A 757 -46.52 53.29 -114.52
CA GLN A 757 -45.73 52.15 -115.04
C GLN A 757 -46.57 51.03 -115.67
N GLU A 758 -47.88 51.02 -115.43
CA GLU A 758 -48.77 49.92 -115.84
C GLU A 758 -49.37 50.15 -117.24
N LEU A 759 -49.73 51.40 -117.58
CA LEU A 759 -50.22 51.80 -118.90
C LEU A 759 -49.21 51.55 -120.03
N THR A 760 -47.92 51.73 -119.76
CA THR A 760 -46.84 51.49 -120.74
C THR A 760 -46.64 50.01 -121.04
N ILE A 761 -46.90 49.12 -120.07
CA ILE A 761 -46.79 47.67 -120.26
C ILE A 761 -47.93 47.15 -121.15
N GLN A 762 -49.14 47.68 -120.99
CA GLN A 762 -50.30 47.27 -121.80
C GLN A 762 -50.16 47.67 -123.28
N GLN A 763 -49.70 48.89 -123.56
CA GLN A 763 -49.49 49.38 -124.93
C GLN A 763 -48.47 48.53 -125.72
N LEU A 764 -47.34 48.16 -125.08
CA LEU A 764 -46.30 47.33 -125.71
C LEU A 764 -46.79 45.90 -126.02
N GLN A 765 -47.73 45.36 -125.23
CA GLN A 765 -48.31 44.03 -125.50
C GLN A 765 -49.24 44.04 -126.73
N GLU A 766 -49.96 45.14 -126.96
CA GLU A 766 -50.88 45.29 -128.10
C GLU A 766 -50.14 45.51 -129.44
N GLU A 767 -49.02 46.24 -129.43
CA GLU A 767 -48.16 46.39 -130.62
C GLU A 767 -47.49 45.08 -131.04
N ILE A 768 -46.98 44.28 -130.09
CA ILE A 768 -46.36 42.98 -130.37
C ILE A 768 -47.35 42.01 -131.04
N LEU A 769 -48.63 42.08 -130.66
CA LEU A 769 -49.70 41.26 -131.26
C LEU A 769 -49.99 41.67 -132.71
N ASN A 770 -50.08 42.99 -132.97
CA ASN A 770 -50.25 43.54 -134.31
C ASN A 770 -49.06 43.24 -135.24
N LEU A 771 -47.83 43.34 -134.74
CA LEU A 771 -46.63 43.01 -135.52
C LEU A 771 -46.57 41.52 -135.90
N ARG A 772 -46.97 40.61 -135.00
CA ARG A 772 -47.06 39.17 -135.29
C ARG A 772 -48.12 38.84 -136.34
N GLN A 773 -49.25 39.55 -136.38
CA GLN A 773 -50.25 39.38 -137.46
C GLN A 773 -49.79 39.95 -138.80
N ARG A 774 -48.93 40.99 -138.81
CA ARG A 774 -48.37 41.57 -140.04
C ARG A 774 -47.29 40.69 -140.69
N ALA A 775 -46.52 39.96 -139.89
CA ALA A 775 -45.49 39.02 -140.36
C ALA A 775 -46.07 37.82 -141.15
N ALA A 776 -47.34 37.45 -140.92
CA ALA A 776 -47.98 36.27 -141.52
C ALA A 776 -48.53 36.48 -142.96
N LYS A 777 -48.17 37.58 -143.66
CA LYS A 777 -48.74 37.92 -144.98
C LYS A 777 -47.72 38.29 -146.08
N LEU A 778 -46.42 38.06 -145.86
CA LEU A 778 -45.36 38.36 -146.84
C LEU A 778 -44.39 37.18 -147.05
N THR A 779 -44.93 35.97 -147.23
CA THR A 779 -44.17 34.78 -147.63
C THR A 779 -44.38 34.47 -149.11
N GLN A 780 -43.68 35.18 -149.99
CA GLN A 780 -43.48 34.79 -151.39
C GLN A 780 -42.13 35.29 -151.91
N ASN A 781 -41.40 34.40 -152.57
CA ASN A 781 -40.23 34.60 -153.44
C ASN A 781 -38.91 35.10 -152.80
N ASP A 782 -38.01 34.12 -152.63
CA ASP A 782 -36.69 34.04 -153.26
C ASP A 782 -35.51 35.02 -152.97
N GLN A 783 -34.36 34.37 -152.74
CA GLN A 783 -32.97 34.76 -153.05
C GLN A 783 -32.17 35.69 -152.09
N GLU A 784 -30.88 35.38 -152.03
CA GLU A 784 -29.78 36.09 -151.35
C GLU A 784 -29.31 37.36 -152.11
N PRO A 785 -28.27 38.12 -151.68
CA PRO A 785 -27.75 38.48 -150.34
C PRO A 785 -27.60 40.04 -150.21
N THR A 786 -26.69 40.54 -149.34
CA THR A 786 -25.77 41.72 -149.56
C THR A 786 -25.88 42.96 -148.63
N TYR A 787 -24.95 43.05 -147.64
CA TYR A 787 -24.15 44.22 -147.18
C TYR A 787 -24.72 45.59 -146.65
N GLN A 788 -23.83 46.27 -145.86
CA GLN A 788 -23.64 47.75 -145.62
C GLN A 788 -24.27 48.54 -144.43
N ARG A 789 -23.47 48.70 -143.35
CA ARG A 789 -22.75 49.94 -142.89
C ARG A 789 -23.45 51.32 -142.73
N SER A 790 -23.49 51.87 -141.49
CA SER A 790 -23.10 53.27 -141.08
C SER A 790 -23.34 53.49 -139.55
N VAL A 791 -22.41 53.97 -138.70
CA VAL A 791 -21.76 55.30 -138.48
C VAL A 791 -22.61 56.32 -137.69
N SER A 792 -22.15 56.75 -136.49
CA SER A 792 -22.08 58.18 -136.03
C SER A 792 -21.61 58.39 -134.56
N SER A 793 -20.90 59.51 -134.33
CA SER A 793 -20.75 60.29 -133.08
C SER A 793 -19.90 59.77 -131.89
N ASP A 794 -18.59 60.11 -131.89
CA ASP A 794 -17.72 60.16 -130.70
C ASP A 794 -17.50 61.62 -130.23
N ASN A 795 -17.45 61.87 -128.91
CA ASN A 795 -16.86 63.10 -128.33
C ASN A 795 -16.52 63.01 -126.81
N ASP A 796 -17.21 62.20 -126.02
CA ASP A 796 -17.02 62.14 -124.55
C ASP A 796 -15.73 61.43 -124.08
N SER A 797 -15.07 60.68 -124.96
CA SER A 797 -13.96 59.78 -124.63
C SER A 797 -12.72 60.51 -124.06
N HIS A 798 -12.40 61.70 -124.58
CA HIS A 798 -11.17 62.40 -124.21
C HIS A 798 -11.15 62.95 -122.76
N ALA A 799 -12.31 63.33 -122.22
CA ALA A 799 -12.41 63.86 -120.86
C ALA A 799 -12.26 62.77 -119.78
N LEU A 800 -12.64 61.53 -120.09
CA LEU A 800 -12.53 60.40 -119.18
C LEU A 800 -11.06 59.94 -119.03
N VAL A 801 -10.32 59.91 -120.14
CA VAL A 801 -8.89 59.51 -120.17
C VAL A 801 -8.03 60.45 -119.33
N ALA A 802 -8.26 61.77 -119.38
CA ALA A 802 -7.51 62.74 -118.57
C ALA A 802 -7.73 62.52 -117.05
N LYS A 803 -8.97 62.25 -116.62
CA LYS A 803 -9.29 61.92 -115.21
C LYS A 803 -8.68 60.58 -114.78
N LEU A 804 -8.60 59.60 -115.68
CA LEU A 804 -7.91 58.33 -115.43
C LEU A 804 -6.40 58.53 -115.28
N GLN A 805 -5.75 59.30 -116.15
CA GLN A 805 -4.30 59.58 -116.06
C GLN A 805 -3.94 60.34 -114.77
N ALA A 806 -4.76 61.30 -114.33
CA ALA A 806 -4.56 61.99 -113.05
C ALA A 806 -4.62 61.00 -111.87
N LYS A 807 -5.68 60.18 -111.79
CA LYS A 807 -5.81 59.14 -110.75
C LYS A 807 -4.69 58.09 -110.80
N LEU A 808 -4.21 57.74 -112.00
CA LEU A 808 -3.08 56.83 -112.17
C LEU A 808 -1.78 57.45 -111.65
N SER A 809 -1.54 58.74 -111.91
CA SER A 809 -0.38 59.47 -111.39
C SER A 809 -0.36 59.49 -109.86
N ASP A 810 -1.49 59.80 -109.22
CA ASP A 810 -1.57 59.83 -107.76
C ASP A 810 -1.51 58.43 -107.15
N SER A 811 -2.05 57.41 -107.83
CA SER A 811 -1.87 56.00 -107.45
C SER A 811 -0.39 55.58 -107.51
N VAL A 812 0.34 55.99 -108.55
CA VAL A 812 1.79 55.73 -108.69
C VAL A 812 2.59 56.43 -107.60
N LYS A 813 2.25 57.67 -107.22
CA LYS A 813 2.87 58.35 -106.06
C LYS A 813 2.61 57.57 -104.77
N HIS A 814 1.36 57.13 -104.54
CA HIS A 814 0.99 56.39 -103.34
C HIS A 814 1.68 55.00 -103.28
N ILE A 815 1.79 54.31 -104.41
CA ILE A 815 2.58 53.07 -104.56
C ILE A 815 4.07 53.35 -104.27
N ALA A 816 4.63 54.48 -104.69
CA ALA A 816 6.00 54.86 -104.36
C ALA A 816 6.19 55.11 -102.85
N THR A 817 5.24 55.77 -102.18
CA THR A 817 5.23 55.92 -100.71
C THR A 817 5.16 54.56 -100.02
N ILE A 818 4.21 53.70 -100.41
CA ILE A 818 4.04 52.34 -99.87
C ILE A 818 5.29 51.48 -100.13
N SER A 819 5.98 51.65 -101.26
CA SER A 819 7.25 50.97 -101.54
C SER A 819 8.38 51.46 -100.65
N GLN A 820 8.45 52.77 -100.37
CA GLN A 820 9.43 53.36 -99.46
C GLN A 820 9.19 52.94 -98.00
N ASP A 821 7.93 52.87 -97.57
CA ASP A 821 7.56 52.37 -96.24
C ASP A 821 7.71 50.84 -96.13
N ARG A 822 7.47 50.08 -97.21
CA ARG A 822 7.87 48.66 -97.30
C ARG A 822 9.37 48.50 -97.15
N GLN A 823 10.19 49.35 -97.75
CA GLN A 823 11.65 49.30 -97.56
C GLN A 823 12.03 49.62 -96.12
N ARG A 824 11.44 50.64 -95.49
CA ARG A 824 11.63 50.93 -94.05
C ARG A 824 11.22 49.75 -93.16
N LEU A 825 10.13 49.06 -93.49
CA LEU A 825 9.67 47.86 -92.79
C LEU A 825 10.62 46.66 -93.01
N ILE A 826 11.21 46.52 -94.20
CA ILE A 826 12.27 45.54 -94.47
C ILE A 826 13.53 45.88 -93.65
N ASP A 827 13.93 47.14 -93.60
CA ASP A 827 15.11 47.57 -92.83
C ASP A 827 14.87 47.41 -91.31
N HIS A 828 13.66 47.70 -90.83
CA HIS A 828 13.24 47.40 -89.45
C HIS A 828 13.17 45.89 -89.18
N SER A 829 12.66 45.09 -90.11
CA SER A 829 12.63 43.63 -90.00
C SER A 829 14.04 43.04 -89.97
N ASN A 830 14.93 43.47 -90.86
CA ASN A 830 16.34 43.09 -90.88
C ASN A 830 17.05 43.52 -89.60
N ARG A 831 16.74 44.71 -89.07
CA ARG A 831 17.27 45.18 -87.78
C ARG A 831 16.75 44.32 -86.62
N LEU A 832 15.45 44.02 -86.56
CA LEU A 832 14.85 43.12 -85.56
C LEU A 832 15.39 41.69 -85.67
N GLN A 833 15.62 41.16 -86.87
CA GLN A 833 16.31 39.89 -87.09
C GLN A 833 17.77 39.94 -86.66
N SER A 834 18.45 41.08 -86.81
CA SER A 834 19.82 41.27 -86.30
C SER A 834 19.87 41.31 -84.77
N GLU A 835 18.88 41.94 -84.11
CA GLU A 835 18.76 41.92 -82.64
C GLU A 835 18.34 40.54 -82.12
N LEU A 836 17.39 39.86 -82.79
CA LEU A 836 17.04 38.46 -82.52
C LEU A 836 18.25 37.54 -82.67
N ASN A 837 19.07 37.70 -83.71
CA ASN A 837 20.29 36.91 -83.89
C ASN A 837 21.38 37.26 -82.86
N LYS A 838 21.49 38.52 -82.40
CA LYS A 838 22.35 38.86 -81.25
C LYS A 838 21.86 38.20 -79.96
N ILE A 839 20.56 38.26 -79.67
CA ILE A 839 19.96 37.62 -78.49
C ILE A 839 20.16 36.10 -78.54
N LYS A 840 19.94 35.48 -79.72
CA LYS A 840 20.15 34.05 -79.99
C LYS A 840 21.62 33.61 -79.96
N MET A 841 22.57 34.54 -80.08
CA MET A 841 24.01 34.29 -79.90
C MET A 841 24.50 34.57 -78.46
N ASN A 842 23.72 35.29 -77.64
CA ASN A 842 24.10 35.65 -76.27
C ASN A 842 23.39 34.81 -75.18
N TYR A 843 22.35 34.05 -75.55
CA TYR A 843 21.69 33.05 -74.71
C TYR A 843 21.61 31.71 -75.44
N GLY A 844 22.58 30.83 -75.17
CA GLY A 844 22.75 29.55 -75.86
C GLY A 844 23.09 28.39 -74.92
N LEU A 845 22.22 28.11 -73.95
CA LEU A 845 22.19 26.82 -73.23
C LEU A 845 21.06 25.95 -73.80
N PHE A 846 21.38 24.68 -74.07
CA PHE A 846 20.53 23.49 -74.26
C PHE A 846 19.13 23.57 -74.92
N ASN A 847 18.86 22.54 -75.71
CA ASN A 847 17.59 22.15 -76.35
C ASN A 847 17.14 22.95 -77.57
N ASN A 848 17.45 22.37 -78.73
CA ASN A 848 16.59 22.47 -79.91
C ASN A 848 15.19 21.89 -79.59
N ASN A 849 14.12 22.59 -79.99
CA ASN A 849 12.98 21.99 -80.70
C ASN A 849 11.91 23.04 -81.03
N GLN A 850 12.08 23.76 -82.14
CA GLN A 850 10.97 24.36 -82.89
C GLN A 850 11.18 24.16 -84.39
N ILE A 851 10.41 23.22 -84.94
CA ILE A 851 9.53 23.40 -86.11
C ILE A 851 9.97 24.50 -87.11
N PRO A 852 10.70 24.14 -88.17
CA PRO A 852 10.69 24.89 -89.42
C PRO A 852 9.34 24.67 -90.14
N ALA A 853 8.80 25.71 -90.78
CA ALA A 853 7.58 25.60 -91.58
C ALA A 853 7.82 24.81 -92.88
N ASN A 854 6.82 24.03 -93.32
CA ASN A 854 6.82 23.41 -94.64
C ASN A 854 6.11 24.33 -95.66
N ASN A 855 6.69 24.47 -96.85
CA ASN A 855 6.20 25.35 -97.92
C ASN A 855 5.69 24.53 -99.11
N GLY A 856 4.55 24.95 -99.68
CA GLY A 856 4.07 24.59 -101.01
C GLY A 856 3.21 25.73 -101.54
N LEU A 857 3.17 26.06 -102.83
CA LEU A 857 3.45 25.25 -104.01
C LEU A 857 3.84 26.14 -105.21
N SER A 858 4.20 25.54 -106.36
CA SER A 858 4.30 26.16 -107.71
C SER A 858 5.53 27.07 -107.96
N SER A 859 6.08 27.21 -109.17
CA SER A 859 5.77 26.61 -110.50
C SER A 859 7.04 26.41 -111.34
N LEU A 860 6.93 25.68 -112.46
CA LEU A 860 8.00 25.33 -113.40
C LEU A 860 8.62 26.54 -114.14
N GLN A 861 9.92 26.46 -114.45
CA GLN A 861 10.45 26.76 -115.80
C GLN A 861 11.87 26.19 -116.03
N SER A 862 12.17 25.86 -117.30
CA SER A 862 13.48 25.43 -117.86
C SER A 862 14.30 26.67 -118.30
N PRO A 863 15.60 26.62 -118.72
CA PRO A 863 16.43 25.45 -119.11
C PRO A 863 17.89 25.47 -118.60
N ASP A 864 18.74 24.56 -119.15
CA ASP A 864 20.20 24.61 -119.38
C ASP A 864 21.18 25.17 -118.30
N SER A 865 22.39 24.63 -118.12
CA SER A 865 23.09 23.47 -118.71
C SER A 865 24.37 23.17 -117.93
N GLY A 866 24.87 21.93 -118.00
CA GLY A 866 26.26 21.60 -117.66
C GLY A 866 26.58 21.28 -116.19
N ASP A 867 27.61 20.45 -116.05
CA ASP A 867 28.57 20.29 -114.95
C ASP A 867 28.09 20.06 -113.49
N VAL A 868 28.60 19.11 -112.70
CA VAL A 868 29.26 17.80 -112.85
C VAL A 868 29.62 17.34 -111.41
N GLU A 869 29.13 16.16 -111.02
CA GLU A 869 29.77 15.20 -110.10
C GLU A 869 30.33 15.61 -108.70
N ILE A 870 29.70 16.52 -107.92
CA ILE A 870 29.98 16.63 -106.46
C ILE A 870 28.71 16.66 -105.60
N ALA A 871 27.88 15.61 -105.66
CA ALA A 871 26.69 15.46 -104.80
C ALA A 871 26.35 14.02 -104.35
N ASN A 872 26.70 12.99 -105.14
CA ASN A 872 26.19 11.62 -104.97
C ASN A 872 26.75 10.83 -103.75
N GLY A 873 27.50 11.48 -102.85
CA GLY A 873 28.03 10.84 -101.63
C GLY A 873 27.13 10.96 -100.39
N ARG A 874 26.23 11.96 -100.33
CA ARG A 874 25.47 12.28 -99.10
C ARG A 874 24.00 11.85 -99.10
N LEU A 875 23.46 11.44 -100.24
CA LEU A 875 22.09 10.93 -100.29
C LEU A 875 21.90 9.66 -99.44
N PRO A 876 22.81 8.66 -99.47
CA PRO A 876 22.70 7.47 -98.62
C PRO A 876 22.82 7.78 -97.13
N GLU A 877 23.68 8.74 -96.74
CA GLU A 877 23.80 9.17 -95.34
C GLU A 877 22.53 9.86 -94.85
N LEU A 878 21.86 10.63 -95.72
CA LEU A 878 20.56 11.26 -95.44
C LEU A 878 19.41 10.24 -95.42
N GLU A 879 19.38 9.26 -96.32
CA GLU A 879 18.40 8.16 -96.26
C GLU A 879 18.59 7.31 -94.99
N ASP A 880 19.82 6.98 -94.62
CA ASP A 880 20.11 6.16 -93.44
C ASP A 880 19.89 6.94 -92.12
N LEU A 881 20.05 8.26 -92.13
CA LEU A 881 19.64 9.13 -91.01
C LEU A 881 18.12 9.31 -90.94
N HIS A 882 17.44 9.48 -92.09
CA HIS A 882 15.99 9.58 -92.17
C HIS A 882 15.33 8.26 -91.74
N TYR A 883 15.83 7.12 -92.21
CA TYR A 883 15.38 5.79 -91.80
C TYR A 883 15.57 5.55 -90.29
N LYS A 884 16.67 6.03 -89.68
CA LYS A 884 16.86 5.98 -88.22
C LYS A 884 15.92 6.92 -87.47
N LEU A 885 15.68 8.13 -87.99
CA LEU A 885 14.75 9.10 -87.39
C LEU A 885 13.31 8.58 -87.44
N THR A 886 12.82 8.19 -88.63
CA THR A 886 11.49 7.59 -88.82
C THR A 886 11.31 6.31 -88.00
N LYS A 887 12.38 5.52 -87.77
CA LYS A 887 12.36 4.35 -86.89
C LYS A 887 12.25 4.74 -85.40
N GLN A 888 12.88 5.84 -84.96
CA GLN A 888 12.67 6.37 -83.61
C GLN A 888 11.28 7.01 -83.45
N GLU A 889 10.79 7.73 -84.46
CA GLU A 889 9.45 8.32 -84.46
C GLU A 889 8.35 7.25 -84.44
N LEU A 890 8.49 6.16 -85.19
CA LEU A 890 7.62 4.98 -85.07
C LEU A 890 7.65 4.36 -83.67
N GLN A 891 8.83 4.22 -83.06
CA GLN A 891 8.95 3.71 -81.69
C GLN A 891 8.39 4.66 -80.62
N TYR A 892 8.35 5.97 -80.87
CA TYR A 892 7.70 6.95 -79.99
C TYR A 892 6.18 6.96 -80.18
N ALA A 893 5.69 6.96 -81.43
CA ALA A 893 4.27 6.90 -81.75
C ALA A 893 3.60 5.61 -81.22
N GLN A 894 4.30 4.47 -81.32
CA GLN A 894 3.84 3.19 -80.78
C GLN A 894 3.69 3.15 -79.25
N LYS A 895 4.22 4.13 -78.49
CA LYS A 895 4.07 4.18 -77.02
C LYS A 895 2.83 4.91 -76.52
N TYR A 896 2.14 5.71 -77.34
CA TYR A 896 0.98 6.50 -76.90
C TYR A 896 -0.12 6.63 -77.98
N GLN A 897 -0.71 5.51 -78.39
CA GLN A 897 -2.06 5.53 -78.99
C GLN A 897 -2.83 4.23 -78.73
N ALA A 898 -3.45 4.13 -77.55
CA ALA A 898 -4.46 3.12 -77.26
C ALA A 898 -5.85 3.68 -77.63
N PHE A 899 -6.47 3.15 -78.69
CA PHE A 899 -7.91 2.90 -78.86
C PHE A 899 -8.28 2.74 -80.37
N PRO A 900 -8.43 1.51 -80.87
CA PRO A 900 -8.99 1.25 -82.20
C PRO A 900 -10.48 0.92 -82.13
N SER A 901 -11.36 1.87 -82.46
CA SER A 901 -12.74 1.58 -82.83
C SER A 901 -12.77 0.95 -84.23
N LYS A 902 -13.46 -0.19 -84.39
CA LYS A 902 -13.70 -0.81 -85.71
C LYS A 902 -15.13 -0.54 -86.19
N PRO A 903 -15.32 0.12 -87.35
CA PRO A 903 -16.56 0.02 -88.11
C PRO A 903 -16.58 -1.27 -88.96
N SER A 904 -17.78 -1.67 -89.39
CA SER A 904 -18.03 -2.93 -90.13
C SER A 904 -18.21 -2.70 -91.63
N GLN A 905 -17.82 -3.68 -92.46
CA GLN A 905 -18.40 -4.01 -93.77
C GLN A 905 -18.26 -5.53 -93.96
N ILE A 906 -19.28 -6.36 -94.28
CA ILE A 906 -20.39 -6.34 -95.28
C ILE A 906 -20.02 -7.14 -96.55
N ASN A 907 -21.03 -7.79 -97.14
CA ASN A 907 -21.05 -8.68 -98.32
C ASN A 907 -20.76 -10.19 -98.07
N ASP A 908 -21.52 -11.17 -98.61
CA ASP A 908 -22.92 -11.08 -99.09
C ASP A 908 -23.59 -12.46 -99.37
N LEU A 909 -24.94 -12.48 -99.33
CA LEU A 909 -25.88 -13.30 -100.14
C LEU A 909 -25.87 -14.87 -100.07
N PRO A 910 -26.93 -15.60 -100.56
CA PRO A 910 -28.33 -15.21 -100.84
C PRO A 910 -29.44 -16.25 -100.44
N VAL A 911 -30.71 -15.90 -100.78
CA VAL A 911 -31.89 -16.78 -101.10
C VAL A 911 -32.92 -17.13 -100.00
N ARG A 912 -33.97 -16.27 -99.90
CA ARG A 912 -35.45 -16.56 -99.96
C ARG A 912 -36.14 -17.51 -98.94
N ASP A 913 -37.47 -17.52 -98.76
CA ASP A 913 -38.61 -16.88 -99.49
C ASP A 913 -39.64 -16.19 -98.52
N GLU A 914 -40.57 -15.42 -99.10
CA GLU A 914 -41.80 -14.83 -98.47
C GLU A 914 -43.01 -15.83 -98.60
N PRO A 915 -44.34 -15.54 -98.43
CA PRO A 915 -45.11 -14.27 -98.21
C PRO A 915 -46.19 -14.29 -97.05
N VAL A 916 -46.52 -13.19 -96.34
CA VAL A 916 -47.63 -12.18 -96.51
C VAL A 916 -48.93 -12.32 -95.64
N LEU A 917 -49.06 -11.39 -94.67
CA LEU A 917 -50.20 -10.54 -94.18
C LEU A 917 -51.64 -11.01 -93.80
N TYR A 918 -52.30 -10.10 -93.03
CA TYR A 918 -53.73 -9.88 -92.68
C TYR A 918 -54.43 -10.85 -91.69
N SER A 919 -55.33 -10.45 -90.77
CA SER A 919 -55.54 -9.15 -90.05
C SER A 919 -56.67 -9.22 -89.00
N ASP A 920 -56.58 -8.37 -87.96
CA ASP A 920 -57.65 -7.55 -87.37
C ASP A 920 -58.97 -8.12 -86.73
N THR A 921 -59.13 -7.76 -85.45
CA THR A 921 -60.29 -7.09 -84.82
C THR A 921 -61.41 -7.82 -84.02
N LEU A 922 -61.26 -7.71 -82.68
CA LEU A 922 -62.16 -7.00 -81.72
C LEU A 922 -63.39 -7.65 -81.01
N LYS A 923 -63.40 -7.39 -79.68
CA LYS A 923 -64.55 -7.22 -78.73
C LYS A 923 -65.34 -8.50 -78.37
N VAL A 924 -65.93 -8.64 -77.17
CA VAL A 924 -66.54 -7.67 -76.20
C VAL A 924 -66.05 -7.99 -74.76
N MET A 925 -65.29 -7.10 -74.10
CA MET A 925 -65.67 -6.13 -73.04
C MET A 925 -66.14 -6.68 -71.67
N ALA A 926 -65.37 -6.33 -70.64
CA ALA A 926 -65.84 -5.98 -69.29
C ALA A 926 -64.89 -4.90 -68.72
N ASP A 927 -65.46 -3.88 -68.06
CA ASP A 927 -64.82 -2.59 -67.70
C ASP A 927 -64.62 -2.48 -66.16
N ASN A 928 -63.84 -1.57 -65.53
CA ASN A 928 -63.03 -0.43 -65.99
C ASN A 928 -61.97 0.02 -64.93
N GLN A 929 -60.81 0.53 -65.38
CA GLN A 929 -59.95 1.61 -64.78
C GLN A 929 -59.39 1.48 -63.33
N ILE A 930 -58.32 2.17 -62.87
CA ILE A 930 -57.55 3.37 -63.32
C ILE A 930 -56.01 3.12 -63.24
N GLN A 931 -55.19 3.71 -64.15
CA GLN A 931 -53.70 3.92 -64.13
C GLN A 931 -52.78 2.66 -63.92
N GLN A 932 -51.84 2.21 -64.78
CA GLN A 932 -51.03 2.74 -65.92
C GLN A 932 -49.78 3.61 -65.53
N PRO A 933 -48.64 3.63 -66.30
CA PRO A 933 -47.65 2.52 -66.41
C PRO A 933 -46.13 2.91 -66.49
N ARG A 934 -45.24 1.91 -66.61
CA ARG A 934 -43.91 1.85 -67.33
C ARG A 934 -42.77 2.87 -67.08
N SER A 935 -41.60 2.34 -66.65
CA SER A 935 -40.21 2.56 -67.17
C SER A 935 -39.23 1.63 -66.39
N CYS A 936 -38.14 1.03 -66.89
CA CYS A 936 -36.93 1.51 -67.62
C CYS A 936 -36.02 2.42 -66.75
N LEU A 937 -34.67 2.31 -66.68
CA LEU A 937 -33.68 1.46 -67.40
C LEU A 937 -32.27 1.56 -66.72
N LEU A 938 -31.32 0.64 -67.03
CA LEU A 938 -29.82 0.77 -66.96
C LEU A 938 -29.11 0.89 -65.56
N ARG A 939 -27.77 0.71 -65.37
CA ARG A 939 -26.73 -0.19 -65.99
C ARG A 939 -25.34 -0.12 -65.28
N SER A 940 -24.74 -1.31 -64.99
CA SER A 940 -23.31 -1.73 -64.89
C SER A 940 -22.13 -0.92 -64.27
N SER A 941 -21.20 -1.66 -63.64
CA SER A 941 -19.71 -1.46 -63.56
C SER A 941 -19.14 -0.37 -62.61
N SER A 942 -17.86 -0.41 -62.15
CA SER A 942 -16.68 -1.30 -62.42
C SER A 942 -15.76 -1.54 -61.18
N GLU A 943 -14.56 -2.09 -61.40
CA GLU A 943 -13.39 -2.14 -60.48
C GLU A 943 -12.89 -0.73 -60.04
N GLY A 944 -11.94 -0.51 -59.10
CA GLY A 944 -11.12 -1.37 -58.21
C GLY A 944 -9.86 -0.63 -57.67
N GLY A 945 -9.11 -1.21 -56.71
CA GLY A 945 -7.92 -0.62 -56.05
C GLY A 945 -8.21 -0.03 -54.65
N GLN A 946 -7.36 -0.08 -53.60
CA GLN A 946 -5.89 0.13 -53.43
C GLN A 946 -5.43 1.59 -53.61
N SER A 947 -4.55 2.20 -52.79
CA SER A 947 -3.97 1.83 -51.47
C SER A 947 -3.25 3.05 -50.84
N LEU A 948 -2.93 3.00 -49.53
CA LEU A 948 -1.99 3.85 -48.77
C LEU A 948 -2.04 5.39 -48.93
N PHE A 949 -2.46 6.10 -47.87
CA PHE A 949 -1.94 7.45 -47.53
C PHE A 949 -1.60 7.64 -46.04
N ASP A 950 -1.78 6.62 -45.19
CA ASP A 950 -1.73 6.72 -43.73
C ASP A 950 -0.37 6.37 -43.09
N VAL A 951 0.71 7.02 -43.52
CA VAL A 951 1.95 7.12 -42.71
C VAL A 951 2.65 8.47 -42.95
N TRP A 952 2.27 9.55 -42.22
CA TRP A 952 3.22 10.61 -41.80
C TRP A 952 2.71 11.69 -40.81
N LYS A 953 1.69 11.46 -39.95
CA LYS A 953 1.35 12.47 -38.91
C LYS A 953 0.87 11.95 -37.55
N LEU A 954 1.62 11.00 -37.00
CA LEU A 954 1.57 10.65 -35.57
C LEU A 954 2.98 10.77 -34.96
N LEU A 955 3.44 12.01 -34.80
CA LEU A 955 4.68 12.32 -34.08
C LEU A 955 4.67 13.77 -33.57
N GLU A 956 3.90 14.02 -32.52
CA GLU A 956 4.21 15.06 -31.53
C GLU A 956 3.45 14.75 -30.23
N GLU A 957 4.19 14.73 -29.11
CA GLU A 957 3.69 14.38 -27.78
C GLU A 957 3.23 15.63 -27.01
N THR A 958 2.78 15.39 -25.77
CA THR A 958 2.73 16.31 -24.62
C THR A 958 1.41 17.06 -24.32
N SER A 959 0.87 16.74 -23.14
CA SER A 959 0.75 17.63 -21.96
C SER A 959 0.05 19.01 -22.12
N THR A 960 -0.81 19.50 -21.22
CA THR A 960 -1.30 19.03 -19.90
C THR A 960 -2.40 19.99 -19.36
N ILE A 961 -3.00 19.65 -18.20
CA ILE A 961 -3.42 20.59 -17.11
C ILE A 961 -4.80 21.31 -17.17
N SER A 962 -5.56 21.13 -16.06
CA SER A 962 -6.46 22.07 -15.34
C SER A 962 -7.99 22.22 -15.54
N SER A 963 -8.65 22.25 -14.36
CA SER A 963 -9.65 23.26 -13.92
C SER A 963 -11.17 23.13 -14.22
N VAL A 964 -11.76 22.05 -13.70
CA VAL A 964 -12.97 21.99 -12.82
C VAL A 964 -13.46 23.34 -12.20
N PRO A 965 -14.78 23.58 -11.93
CA PRO A 965 -16.03 22.90 -12.36
C PRO A 965 -16.90 23.87 -13.24
N PRO A 966 -18.08 24.48 -12.90
CA PRO A 966 -19.06 24.41 -11.77
C PRO A 966 -20.53 24.06 -12.14
N ILE A 967 -21.30 23.57 -11.14
CA ILE A 967 -22.71 23.92 -10.73
C ILE A 967 -23.78 24.13 -11.85
N GLN A 968 -24.96 23.48 -11.90
CA GLN A 968 -25.66 22.58 -10.94
C GLN A 968 -26.71 21.65 -11.62
N ALA A 969 -27.25 20.73 -10.80
CA ALA A 969 -28.37 19.77 -10.93
C ALA A 969 -29.64 20.22 -11.74
N THR A 970 -30.57 19.34 -12.16
CA THR A 970 -31.27 18.24 -11.43
C THR A 970 -31.71 17.05 -12.35
N GLU A 971 -31.44 15.79 -11.97
CA GLU A 971 -32.29 14.77 -11.27
C GLU A 971 -33.33 14.04 -12.18
N ILE A 972 -33.12 12.74 -12.52
CA ILE A 972 -33.59 11.50 -11.82
C ILE A 972 -35.02 11.08 -12.28
N LEU A 973 -35.41 9.81 -12.46
CA LEU A 973 -34.97 8.52 -11.86
C LEU A 973 -34.71 7.38 -12.89
N ALA A 974 -34.64 6.16 -12.35
CA ALA A 974 -34.36 4.80 -12.87
C ALA A 974 -35.55 4.13 -13.65
N ALA A 975 -35.50 2.86 -14.12
CA ALA A 975 -34.62 1.74 -13.73
C ALA A 975 -34.37 0.63 -14.79
N ASP A 976 -33.17 0.05 -14.70
CA ASP A 976 -32.81 -1.38 -14.79
C ASP A 976 -33.03 -2.20 -16.09
N GLU A 977 -32.21 -1.90 -17.11
CA GLU A 977 -31.40 -2.89 -17.85
C GLU A 977 -30.51 -3.77 -16.89
N GLU A 978 -29.81 -4.86 -17.23
CA GLU A 978 -29.78 -5.82 -18.36
C GLU A 978 -28.92 -7.07 -18.00
N VAL A 979 -29.27 -8.20 -18.60
CA VAL A 979 -28.44 -9.28 -19.20
C VAL A 979 -26.91 -9.40 -18.89
N LYS A 980 -26.51 -10.53 -18.27
CA LYS A 980 -25.49 -11.53 -18.71
C LYS A 980 -25.35 -12.59 -17.58
N GLN A 981 -25.69 -13.87 -17.74
CA GLN A 981 -25.20 -14.94 -18.63
C GLN A 981 -23.73 -15.36 -18.44
N ALA A 982 -23.52 -16.69 -18.54
CA ALA A 982 -22.29 -17.46 -18.34
C ALA A 982 -21.71 -17.50 -16.90
N GLU A 983 -21.22 -18.61 -16.35
CA GLU A 983 -21.37 -20.05 -16.57
C GLU A 983 -20.44 -20.76 -15.57
N LYS A 984 -20.98 -21.76 -14.83
CA LYS A 984 -20.33 -23.02 -14.35
C LYS A 984 -20.40 -23.31 -12.84
N SER A 985 -20.95 -24.50 -12.54
CA SER A 985 -20.63 -25.46 -11.46
C SER A 985 -20.36 -24.97 -10.02
N LYS A 986 -20.93 -25.55 -8.95
CA LYS A 986 -21.67 -26.83 -8.82
C LYS A 986 -22.49 -26.87 -7.51
N THR A 987 -23.64 -27.53 -7.59
CA THR A 987 -24.27 -28.45 -6.59
C THR A 987 -23.48 -28.70 -5.29
N SER A 988 -24.02 -28.49 -4.07
CA SER A 988 -25.21 -29.11 -3.42
C SER A 988 -25.01 -30.54 -2.89
N PHE A 989 -25.94 -31.05 -2.06
CA PHE A 989 -25.86 -32.27 -1.23
C PHE A 989 -24.87 -32.18 -0.04
N GLY A 990 -25.00 -32.94 1.05
CA GLY A 990 -26.00 -33.96 1.42
C GLY A 990 -25.44 -35.38 1.40
N SER A 991 -25.50 -36.11 2.53
CA SER A 991 -24.72 -37.36 2.78
C SER A 991 -23.21 -37.06 2.95
N ASN A 992 -22.39 -37.69 3.81
CA ASN A 992 -22.22 -39.10 4.24
C ASN A 992 -21.89 -40.09 3.09
N PRO A 993 -21.01 -41.09 3.26
CA PRO A 993 -20.03 -41.33 4.34
C PRO A 993 -18.63 -41.84 3.87
N PHE A 994 -17.81 -42.29 4.84
CA PHE A 994 -16.72 -43.29 4.78
C PHE A 994 -15.24 -42.91 4.59
N ARG A 995 -14.49 -43.20 5.69
CA ARG A 995 -13.07 -43.58 5.84
C ARG A 995 -12.00 -42.52 5.52
N SER A 996 -10.90 -42.46 6.28
CA SER A 996 -10.46 -43.38 7.36
C SER A 996 -10.51 -42.76 8.76
N PHE A 997 -11.09 -43.50 9.71
CA PHE A 997 -10.64 -43.43 11.11
C PHE A 997 -9.22 -44.01 11.17
N PHE A 998 -8.30 -43.29 11.80
CA PHE A 998 -7.28 -43.93 12.64
C PHE A 998 -7.89 -44.06 14.04
N PHE A 999 -7.89 -45.26 14.62
CA PHE A 999 -7.58 -45.57 16.03
C PHE A 999 -8.05 -46.96 16.46
N PHE A 1000 -7.09 -47.88 16.50
CA PHE A 1000 -6.85 -48.89 17.52
C PHE A 1000 -5.33 -48.74 17.80
N PHE A 1001 -4.79 -48.73 19.01
CA PHE A 1001 -5.32 -49.06 20.35
C PHE A 1001 -4.34 -48.47 21.41
N PHE A 1002 -4.71 -48.41 22.70
CA PHE A 1002 -3.86 -48.03 23.87
C PHE A 1002 -3.45 -46.53 23.94
N PHE A 1003 -3.62 -45.84 25.08
CA PHE A 1003 -2.76 -45.74 26.29
C PHE A 1003 -1.40 -45.04 25.98
N ASP A 1004 -0.82 -44.18 26.83
CA ASP A 1004 -1.21 -43.79 28.20
C ASP A 1004 -0.70 -42.38 28.61
N GLU A 1005 -1.01 -42.09 29.88
CA GLU A 1005 -0.54 -41.11 30.89
C GLU A 1005 0.84 -40.40 30.77
N ASP A 1006 1.00 -39.44 31.70
CA ASP A 1006 2.19 -38.71 32.18
C ASP A 1006 2.88 -37.69 31.24
N ASP A 1007 3.26 -36.47 31.65
CA ASP A 1007 3.85 -35.89 32.88
C ASP A 1007 5.40 -35.89 32.95
N HIS A 1008 5.91 -34.94 33.74
CA HIS A 1008 7.29 -34.44 33.88
C HIS A 1008 7.84 -33.60 32.68
N GLU A 1009 8.38 -32.38 32.83
CA GLU A 1009 9.21 -31.71 33.86
C GLU A 1009 10.74 -31.87 33.61
N ILE A 1010 11.55 -31.01 34.26
CA ILE A 1010 13.02 -31.04 34.37
C ILE A 1010 13.83 -30.47 33.17
N GLU A 1011 14.10 -29.17 33.29
CA GLU A 1011 15.44 -28.54 33.30
C GLU A 1011 16.57 -28.97 32.33
N SER A 1012 16.94 -28.00 31.48
CA SER A 1012 18.31 -27.56 31.15
C SER A 1012 19.53 -28.43 31.54
N SER A 1013 20.17 -29.07 30.56
CA SER A 1013 21.63 -29.21 30.42
C SER A 1013 21.96 -29.84 29.05
N SER A 1014 23.12 -29.64 28.40
CA SER A 1014 24.13 -28.58 28.47
C SER A 1014 24.98 -28.60 27.16
N LEU A 1015 26.16 -27.95 27.18
CA LEU A 1015 27.42 -28.27 26.48
C LEU A 1015 27.47 -29.50 25.52
N SER A 1016 28.20 -29.50 24.40
CA SER A 1016 28.92 -28.43 23.70
C SER A 1016 29.43 -28.92 22.32
N SER A 1017 29.98 -27.99 21.53
CA SER A 1017 31.14 -28.17 20.64
C SER A 1017 31.29 -29.43 19.75
N SER A 1018 31.12 -29.17 18.45
CA SER A 1018 32.18 -29.38 17.44
C SER A 1018 32.37 -30.74 16.73
N SER A 1019 32.14 -30.65 15.41
CA SER A 1019 33.04 -31.05 14.32
C SER A 1019 33.37 -32.53 14.05
N CYS A 1020 33.01 -32.94 12.82
CA CYS A 1020 33.76 -33.87 11.94
C CYS A 1020 33.86 -35.34 12.41
N PHE A 1021 33.90 -36.36 11.53
CA PHE A 1021 34.35 -36.40 10.14
C PHE A 1021 33.71 -37.60 9.38
N LEU A 1022 33.77 -37.55 8.05
CA LEU A 1022 33.93 -38.66 7.08
C LEU A 1022 32.99 -39.91 7.12
N PHE A 1023 32.39 -40.11 5.95
CA PHE A 1023 32.46 -41.33 5.11
C PHE A 1023 31.45 -42.47 5.26
N PHE A 1024 31.05 -42.94 4.07
CA PHE A 1024 30.67 -44.29 3.66
C PHE A 1024 29.44 -44.94 4.32
N ASP A 1025 28.55 -45.62 3.64
CA ASP A 1025 28.21 -45.82 2.23
C ASP A 1025 27.07 -46.86 2.23
N LEU A 1026 26.43 -47.07 1.08
CA LEU A 1026 25.82 -48.34 0.67
C LEU A 1026 24.66 -48.99 1.50
N PHE A 1027 23.52 -49.01 0.80
CA PHE A 1027 22.46 -50.04 0.80
C PHE A 1027 21.47 -50.09 1.99
N ARG A 1028 20.25 -50.65 1.86
CA ARG A 1028 19.29 -50.88 0.73
C ARG A 1028 18.19 -51.80 1.27
N CYS A 1029 16.91 -51.54 0.95
CA CYS A 1029 15.72 -52.25 1.51
C CYS A 1029 15.53 -51.95 3.02
N CYS A 1030 14.34 -51.57 3.48
CA CYS A 1030 13.02 -52.24 3.46
C CYS A 1030 12.94 -53.44 4.43
N PRO A 1031 11.83 -53.65 5.16
CA PRO A 1031 10.50 -53.04 5.01
C PRO A 1031 10.44 -51.52 5.23
#